data_AF-A0A7X7G4H3-F1
#
_entry.id   AF-A0A7X7G4H3-F1
#
_cell.length_a   1.000
_cell.length_b   1.000
_cell.length_c   1.000
_cell.angle_alpha   90.00
_cell.angle_beta   90.00
_cell.angle_gamma   90.00
#
_symmetry.space_group_name_H-M   'P 1'
#
loop_
_entity.id
_entity.type
_entity.pdbx_description
1 polymer ?
#
loop_
_entity_poly.entity_id
_entity_poly.type
_entity_poly.pdbx_seq_one_letter_code
_entity_poly.pdbx_strand_id
1 'polypeptide(L)'
;MGIEFIQDFTVVLLVAGVSGAICRWLGASATIGFLLAGMVVGPYTPPVNLVTNKESIQTLSQLGLIFLMFSTGMGLSFRKLGQLGGALFGAVLCSTLVILALMRAGGALLQAPVMVALFVAGTLSSSSSAIISRILHESGFIHKRFGQMAMTITLLEDLAALILFSMVGAYAAAEQAPLVRQTGAFFAFLALAGITSLVLVPRFLASIQRRLQPEVRTLLVAGVLCLLAVLATRAGYSPALGAFLLGVIIAGTPQREAIERTFAGLRDIFSAVFFVSIGMLIDVNTFLDPWMLLWLVLLAAGAIAVRLTAATTGMLLAGYKGREAFPAALTLTVTGEFSFIFAQLGVSSGILPESAQALAVGACILTAAFASFAVPRGERITGFLTAHQPRLLVRAVAGWQNLLETFSQFGQGSVLWRFARKRFLQIGLEMLWVTGLLIFAEPMADRIFAEIGHGRPQGAVSVIFWLACGVVLLGPLIAIWRNTGVLAMLYAQAAVLEESRQSYRAALLENLIKLVAAVILAGWLWLFWPVRFTSIWVPVVLAGILGIMAILFWRKMIFWHSVMEGRLYRALESGEARKTKAWREKAAEWNVTIGICVLPDNSPHGGRSIADLALRTRLRCAILAIERQGFLIMNPAANVAIYPQDELLLLGSSENIAAAREWLSSGTPPPSDDTHLDDINFETITVPDNSPRLGRTLRQLGIAEQLGVQISAIRRAGEEHVNPPADETLQAGDQVLALGLPRQISAFSDWLAGE
;
A
#
# COMPACT_ATOMS: atom_id res chain seq x y z
N MET A 1 45.13 -4.19 1.07
CA MET A 1 43.84 -3.55 1.43
C MET A 1 42.99 -3.15 0.21
N GLY A 2 43.31 -2.10 -0.56
CA GLY A 2 42.41 -1.64 -1.64
C GLY A 2 42.25 -2.60 -2.83
N ILE A 3 43.34 -3.22 -3.30
CA ILE A 3 43.31 -4.14 -4.45
C ILE A 3 42.63 -5.48 -4.09
N GLU A 4 42.88 -6.00 -2.87
CA GLU A 4 42.23 -7.23 -2.37
C GLU A 4 40.71 -7.07 -2.31
N PHE A 5 40.22 -5.90 -1.88
CA PHE A 5 38.79 -5.60 -1.92
C PHE A 5 38.21 -5.65 -3.34
N ILE A 6 38.88 -5.01 -4.31
CA ILE A 6 38.45 -5.00 -5.71
C ILE A 6 38.46 -6.43 -6.29
N GLN A 7 39.47 -7.23 -5.94
CA GLN A 7 39.59 -8.62 -6.35
C GLN A 7 38.44 -9.47 -5.79
N ASP A 8 38.20 -9.42 -4.48
CA ASP A 8 37.10 -10.13 -3.82
C ASP A 8 35.75 -9.73 -4.43
N PHE A 9 35.53 -8.43 -4.65
CA PHE A 9 34.32 -7.92 -5.29
C PHE A 9 34.16 -8.40 -6.74
N THR A 10 35.25 -8.44 -7.51
CA THR A 10 35.26 -8.92 -8.90
C THR A 10 34.88 -10.40 -8.95
N VAL A 11 35.47 -11.23 -8.08
CA VAL A 11 35.15 -12.65 -7.98
C VAL A 11 33.67 -12.84 -7.66
N VAL A 12 33.17 -12.14 -6.63
CA VAL A 12 31.77 -12.19 -6.22
C VAL A 12 30.85 -11.90 -7.40
N LEU A 13 31.09 -10.82 -8.14
CA LEU A 13 30.23 -10.44 -9.26
C LEU A 13 30.31 -11.41 -10.45
N LEU A 14 31.51 -11.89 -10.80
CA LEU A 14 31.67 -12.84 -11.91
C LEU A 14 31.00 -14.17 -11.60
N VAL A 15 31.25 -14.74 -10.41
CA VAL A 15 30.66 -16.03 -10.02
C VAL A 15 29.14 -15.89 -9.85
N ALA A 16 28.65 -14.79 -9.27
CA ALA A 16 27.22 -14.50 -9.21
C ALA A 16 26.58 -14.37 -10.59
N GLY A 17 27.24 -13.69 -11.53
CA GLY A 17 26.78 -13.54 -12.91
C GLY A 17 26.67 -14.87 -13.64
N VAL A 18 27.69 -15.72 -13.53
CA VAL A 18 27.71 -17.07 -14.13
C VAL A 18 26.66 -17.97 -13.49
N SER A 19 26.63 -18.08 -12.15
CA SER A 19 25.65 -18.92 -11.44
C SER A 19 24.22 -18.43 -11.68
N GLY A 20 23.98 -17.12 -11.69
CA GLY A 20 22.69 -16.53 -12.01
C GLY A 20 22.25 -16.78 -13.46
N ALA A 21 23.18 -16.76 -14.42
CA ALA A 21 22.90 -17.12 -15.81
C ALA A 21 22.55 -18.60 -15.96
N ILE A 22 23.29 -19.50 -15.30
CA ILE A 22 23.01 -20.94 -15.28
C ILE A 22 21.64 -21.20 -14.66
N CYS A 23 21.33 -20.62 -13.50
CA CYS A 23 20.02 -20.77 -12.87
C CYS A 23 18.90 -20.26 -13.77
N ARG A 24 19.07 -19.10 -14.43
CA ARG A 24 18.08 -18.58 -15.38
C ARG A 24 17.86 -19.53 -16.56
N TRP A 25 18.93 -20.11 -17.10
CA TRP A 25 18.87 -21.10 -18.18
C TRP A 25 18.11 -22.37 -17.76
N LEU A 26 18.28 -22.79 -16.50
CA LEU A 26 17.58 -23.94 -15.91
C LEU A 26 16.13 -23.64 -15.48
N GLY A 27 15.59 -22.45 -15.72
CA GLY A 27 14.23 -22.08 -15.28
C GLY A 27 14.15 -21.54 -13.84
N ALA A 28 15.26 -21.50 -13.09
CA ALA A 28 15.30 -21.05 -11.70
C ALA A 28 15.56 -19.54 -11.56
N SER A 29 15.13 -18.93 -10.45
CA SER A 29 15.38 -17.52 -10.16
C SER A 29 16.89 -17.20 -10.05
N ALA A 30 17.30 -16.02 -10.53
CA ALA A 30 18.68 -15.56 -10.42
C ALA A 30 19.15 -15.43 -8.97
N THR A 31 18.25 -15.10 -8.04
CA THR A 31 18.53 -15.02 -6.59
C THR A 31 19.09 -16.34 -6.03
N ILE A 32 18.57 -17.48 -6.50
CA ILE A 32 19.08 -18.82 -6.13
C ILE A 32 20.51 -18.98 -6.64
N GLY A 33 20.79 -18.54 -7.87
CA GLY A 33 22.14 -18.54 -8.44
C GLY A 33 23.13 -17.69 -7.66
N PHE A 34 22.70 -16.54 -7.13
CA PHE A 34 23.55 -15.69 -6.28
C PHE A 34 23.86 -16.36 -4.94
N LEU A 35 22.89 -17.05 -4.33
CA LEU A 35 23.11 -17.84 -3.12
C LEU A 35 24.10 -18.99 -3.37
N LEU A 36 23.92 -19.74 -4.47
CA LEU A 36 24.84 -20.82 -4.87
C LEU A 36 26.25 -20.29 -5.15
N ALA A 37 26.36 -19.13 -5.80
CA ALA A 37 27.65 -18.44 -5.98
C ALA A 37 28.32 -18.15 -4.63
N GLY A 38 27.55 -17.70 -3.64
CA GLY A 38 28.05 -17.54 -2.26
C GLY A 38 28.53 -18.83 -1.63
N MET A 39 27.80 -19.94 -1.79
CA MET A 39 28.26 -21.24 -1.29
C MET A 39 29.57 -21.67 -1.94
N VAL A 40 29.72 -21.46 -3.26
CA VAL A 40 30.93 -21.82 -4.02
C VAL A 40 32.13 -20.96 -3.64
N VAL A 41 31.93 -19.64 -3.50
CA VAL A 41 32.99 -18.67 -3.17
C VAL A 41 33.29 -18.65 -1.66
N GLY A 42 32.37 -19.14 -0.85
CA GLY A 42 32.42 -19.14 0.60
C GLY A 42 33.55 -19.99 1.18
N PRO A 43 33.92 -19.73 2.45
CA PRO A 43 35.05 -20.35 3.13
C PRO A 43 34.89 -21.87 3.39
N TYR A 44 33.69 -22.41 3.19
CA TYR A 44 33.31 -23.77 3.55
C TYR A 44 33.44 -24.77 2.39
N THR A 45 33.87 -24.32 1.20
CA THR A 45 33.99 -25.16 0.00
C THR A 45 35.45 -25.23 -0.49
N PRO A 46 36.36 -25.89 0.26
CA PRO A 46 37.76 -26.04 -0.16
C PRO A 46 37.87 -26.87 -1.47
N PRO A 47 38.81 -26.55 -2.39
CA PRO A 47 40.00 -25.70 -2.22
C PRO A 47 39.81 -24.21 -2.61
N VAL A 48 38.60 -23.80 -3.00
CA VAL A 48 38.32 -22.49 -3.63
C VAL A 48 37.90 -21.43 -2.60
N ASN A 49 38.77 -21.14 -1.63
CA ASN A 49 38.63 -19.94 -0.80
C ASN A 49 39.06 -18.71 -1.59
N LEU A 50 38.22 -18.26 -2.54
CA LEU A 50 38.57 -17.13 -3.42
C LEU A 50 38.43 -15.77 -2.73
N VAL A 51 37.66 -15.67 -1.64
CA VAL A 51 37.50 -14.43 -0.88
C VAL A 51 38.43 -14.41 0.31
N THR A 52 39.20 -13.33 0.41
CA THR A 52 40.17 -13.13 1.47
C THR A 52 39.61 -12.31 2.65
N ASN A 53 38.74 -11.33 2.41
CA ASN A 53 38.21 -10.44 3.45
C ASN A 53 36.67 -10.49 3.59
N LYS A 54 36.17 -11.28 4.54
CA LYS A 54 34.74 -11.45 4.83
C LYS A 54 34.05 -10.17 5.32
N GLU A 55 34.73 -9.36 6.12
CA GLU A 55 34.17 -8.13 6.73
C GLU A 55 33.85 -7.07 5.66
N SER A 56 34.68 -7.00 4.62
CA SER A 56 34.44 -6.08 3.51
C SER A 56 33.20 -6.48 2.70
N ILE A 57 33.02 -7.78 2.42
CA ILE A 57 31.82 -8.28 1.74
C ILE A 57 30.58 -8.11 2.60
N GLN A 58 30.67 -8.35 3.92
CA GLN A 58 29.55 -8.12 4.84
C GLN A 58 29.11 -6.65 4.85
N THR A 59 30.05 -5.71 4.85
CA THR A 59 29.73 -4.28 4.75
C THR A 59 29.02 -3.95 3.43
N LEU A 60 29.48 -4.53 2.32
CA LEU A 60 28.86 -4.36 1.00
C LEU A 60 27.48 -5.02 0.90
N SER A 61 27.27 -6.13 1.61
CA SER A 61 25.98 -6.80 1.74
C SER A 61 24.93 -5.92 2.43
N GLN A 62 25.33 -5.10 3.41
CA GLN A 62 24.42 -4.17 4.07
C GLN A 62 23.92 -3.09 3.11
N LEU A 63 24.78 -2.60 2.20
CA LEU A 63 24.35 -1.72 1.10
C LEU A 63 23.39 -2.44 0.15
N GLY A 64 23.63 -3.71 -0.13
CA GLY A 64 22.70 -4.57 -0.87
C GLY A 64 21.33 -4.68 -0.24
N LEU A 65 21.27 -4.91 1.07
CA LEU A 65 20.02 -4.90 1.81
C LEU A 65 19.34 -3.52 1.73
N ILE A 66 20.07 -2.42 1.86
CA ILE A 66 19.52 -1.06 1.73
C ILE A 66 18.87 -0.84 0.35
N PHE A 67 19.58 -1.14 -0.74
CA PHE A 67 19.05 -0.95 -2.10
C PHE A 67 17.89 -1.91 -2.43
N LEU A 68 17.96 -3.15 -1.93
CA LEU A 68 16.88 -4.12 -2.08
C LEU A 68 15.61 -3.61 -1.40
N MET A 69 15.72 -3.20 -0.13
CA MET A 69 14.59 -2.71 0.67
C MET A 69 14.03 -1.39 0.13
N PHE A 70 14.90 -0.52 -0.39
CA PHE A 70 14.49 0.67 -1.12
C PHE A 70 13.66 0.33 -2.36
N SER A 71 14.12 -0.63 -3.17
CA SER A 71 13.36 -1.10 -4.35
C SER A 71 12.03 -1.75 -3.96
N THR A 72 11.99 -2.54 -2.89
CA THR A 72 10.76 -3.14 -2.37
C THR A 72 9.78 -2.05 -1.93
N GLY A 73 10.27 -1.02 -1.24
CA GLY A 73 9.46 0.14 -0.85
C GLY A 73 8.91 0.90 -2.06
N MET A 74 9.72 1.11 -3.11
CA MET A 74 9.26 1.73 -4.37
C MET A 74 8.19 0.88 -5.07
N GLY A 75 8.27 -0.45 -4.95
CA GLY A 75 7.30 -1.39 -5.50
C GLY A 75 5.88 -1.20 -4.96
N LEU A 76 5.74 -0.75 -3.70
CA LEU A 76 4.46 -0.57 -3.03
C LEU A 76 3.68 0.62 -3.56
N SER A 77 2.65 0.36 -4.37
CA SER A 77 1.67 1.37 -4.75
C SER A 77 0.48 1.34 -3.80
N PHE A 78 0.28 2.40 -3.02
CA PHE A 78 -0.91 2.57 -2.17
C PHE A 78 -2.23 2.50 -2.95
N ARG A 79 -2.23 2.87 -4.25
CA ARG A 79 -3.39 2.76 -5.15
C ARG A 79 -3.85 1.31 -5.33
N LYS A 80 -2.95 0.40 -5.76
CA LYS A 80 -3.29 -1.04 -5.91
C LYS A 80 -3.68 -1.67 -4.57
N LEU A 81 -3.05 -1.24 -3.47
CA LEU A 81 -3.39 -1.71 -2.13
C LEU A 81 -4.80 -1.31 -1.69
N GLY A 82 -5.23 -0.09 -2.05
CA GLY A 82 -6.58 0.40 -1.79
C GLY A 82 -7.66 -0.25 -2.66
N GLN A 83 -7.35 -0.53 -3.93
CA GLN A 83 -8.27 -1.15 -4.90
C GLN A 83 -8.58 -2.62 -4.58
N LEU A 84 -7.63 -3.36 -4.02
CA LEU A 84 -7.76 -4.79 -3.76
C LEU A 84 -8.42 -5.12 -2.41
N GLY A 85 -8.91 -4.09 -1.71
CA GLY A 85 -9.74 -4.20 -0.51
C GLY A 85 -8.97 -4.52 0.78
N GLY A 86 -9.45 -3.99 1.91
CA GLY A 86 -8.91 -4.28 3.25
C GLY A 86 -8.95 -5.77 3.63
N ALA A 87 -9.69 -6.59 2.87
CA ALA A 87 -9.74 -8.03 3.02
C ALA A 87 -8.39 -8.71 2.77
N LEU A 88 -7.60 -8.32 1.75
CA LEU A 88 -6.27 -8.93 1.54
C LEU A 88 -5.29 -8.57 2.66
N PHE A 89 -5.35 -7.34 3.17
CA PHE A 89 -4.56 -6.94 4.33
C PHE A 89 -4.97 -7.77 5.57
N GLY A 90 -6.27 -7.96 5.79
CA GLY A 90 -6.79 -8.86 6.81
C GLY A 90 -6.31 -10.30 6.62
N ALA A 91 -6.27 -10.80 5.37
CA ALA A 91 -5.79 -12.13 5.06
C ALA A 91 -4.31 -12.31 5.44
N VAL A 92 -3.45 -11.34 5.12
CA VAL A 92 -2.03 -11.35 5.51
C VAL A 92 -1.86 -11.26 7.02
N LEU A 93 -2.62 -10.40 7.69
CA LEU A 93 -2.57 -10.30 9.15
C LEU A 93 -2.99 -11.63 9.81
N CYS A 94 -4.09 -12.21 9.36
CA CYS A 94 -4.58 -13.49 9.85
C CYS A 94 -3.59 -14.63 9.55
N SER A 95 -3.01 -14.70 8.34
CA SER A 95 -2.03 -15.74 8.01
C SER A 95 -0.79 -15.62 8.90
N THR A 96 -0.26 -14.41 9.09
CA THR A 96 0.88 -14.17 9.97
C THR A 96 0.57 -14.54 11.43
N LEU A 97 -0.62 -14.20 11.93
CA LEU A 97 -1.06 -14.58 13.28
C LEU A 97 -1.23 -16.10 13.43
N VAL A 98 -1.74 -16.79 12.41
CA VAL A 98 -1.85 -18.25 12.40
C VAL A 98 -0.46 -18.89 12.41
N ILE A 99 0.48 -18.41 11.60
CA ILE A 99 1.88 -18.88 11.62
C ILE A 99 2.47 -18.69 13.01
N LEU A 100 2.32 -17.50 13.60
CA LEU A 100 2.82 -17.21 14.94
C LEU A 100 2.20 -18.14 16.00
N ALA A 101 0.89 -18.37 15.95
CA ALA A 101 0.20 -19.25 16.87
C ALA A 101 0.68 -20.70 16.73
N LEU A 102 0.83 -21.20 15.49
CA LEU A 102 1.33 -22.54 15.21
C LEU A 102 2.77 -22.71 15.71
N MET A 103 3.65 -21.75 15.44
CA MET A 103 5.04 -21.81 15.90
C MET A 103 5.15 -21.70 17.42
N ARG A 104 4.31 -20.89 18.07
CA ARG A 104 4.28 -20.79 19.53
C ARG A 104 3.76 -22.07 20.17
N ALA A 105 2.72 -22.69 19.61
CA ALA A 105 2.20 -23.96 20.09
C ALA A 105 3.23 -25.10 19.88
N GLY A 106 3.84 -25.18 18.69
CA GLY A 106 4.92 -26.14 18.41
C GLY A 106 6.14 -25.92 19.30
N GLY A 107 6.55 -24.67 19.49
CA GLY A 107 7.63 -24.30 20.40
C GLY A 107 7.34 -24.70 21.84
N ALA A 108 6.12 -24.48 22.34
CA ALA A 108 5.71 -24.91 23.67
C ALA A 108 5.76 -26.44 23.84
N LEU A 109 5.33 -27.20 22.82
CA LEU A 109 5.44 -28.68 22.81
C LEU A 109 6.90 -29.15 22.86
N LEU A 110 7.80 -28.42 22.20
CA LEU A 110 9.24 -28.70 22.16
C LEU A 110 10.03 -28.04 23.30
N GLN A 111 9.34 -27.36 24.24
CA GLN A 111 9.96 -26.56 25.31
C GLN A 111 10.96 -25.50 24.81
N ALA A 112 10.77 -25.03 23.59
CA ALA A 112 11.61 -24.00 22.97
C ALA A 112 11.28 -22.61 23.55
N PRO A 113 12.28 -21.72 23.69
CA PRO A 113 12.05 -20.33 24.08
C PRO A 113 11.08 -19.61 23.13
N VAL A 114 10.24 -18.73 23.67
CA VAL A 114 9.27 -17.93 22.88
C VAL A 114 9.97 -17.14 21.75
N MET A 115 11.20 -16.69 22.00
CA MET A 115 12.02 -16.00 21.00
C MET A 115 12.36 -16.89 19.80
N VAL A 116 12.69 -18.17 20.02
CA VAL A 116 12.92 -19.12 18.92
C VAL A 116 11.66 -19.25 18.06
N ALA A 117 10.49 -19.40 18.70
CA ALA A 117 9.21 -19.48 17.98
C ALA A 117 8.90 -18.20 17.17
N LEU A 118 9.25 -17.02 17.69
CA LEU A 118 9.08 -15.74 16.99
C LEU A 118 9.99 -15.64 15.76
N PHE A 119 11.27 -16.04 15.89
CA PHE A 119 12.23 -16.02 14.79
C PHE A 119 11.86 -17.03 13.69
N VAL A 120 11.42 -18.24 14.06
CA VAL A 120 10.94 -19.24 13.11
C VAL A 120 9.63 -18.77 12.45
N ALA A 121 8.71 -18.17 13.21
CA ALA A 121 7.49 -17.58 12.64
C ALA A 121 7.80 -16.48 11.63
N GLY A 122 8.72 -15.56 11.94
CA GLY A 122 9.18 -14.52 11.02
C GLY A 122 9.82 -15.10 9.76
N THR A 123 10.65 -16.14 9.93
CA THR A 123 11.25 -16.88 8.82
C THR A 123 10.18 -17.48 7.90
N LEU A 124 9.10 -18.01 8.46
CA LEU A 124 7.99 -18.59 7.71
C LEU A 124 6.95 -17.57 7.25
N SER A 125 7.06 -16.28 7.55
CA SER A 125 5.99 -15.29 7.35
C SER A 125 5.99 -14.60 5.98
N SER A 126 7.09 -14.64 5.21
CA SER A 126 7.20 -13.97 3.91
C SER A 126 7.38 -14.97 2.76
N SER A 127 6.75 -14.68 1.62
CA SER A 127 6.96 -15.39 0.36
C SER A 127 7.95 -14.70 -0.58
N SER A 128 8.57 -15.44 -1.50
CA SER A 128 9.39 -14.83 -2.56
C SER A 128 8.53 -14.32 -3.72
N SER A 129 8.36 -13.01 -3.80
CA SER A 129 7.64 -12.35 -4.91
C SER A 129 8.30 -12.59 -6.28
N ALA A 130 9.65 -12.60 -6.34
CA ALA A 130 10.39 -12.82 -7.58
C ALA A 130 10.18 -14.24 -8.16
N ILE A 131 10.27 -15.27 -7.32
CA ILE A 131 10.06 -16.67 -7.75
C ILE A 131 8.58 -16.89 -8.12
N ILE A 132 7.66 -16.38 -7.31
CA ILE A 132 6.22 -16.51 -7.55
C ILE A 132 5.80 -15.85 -8.86
N SER A 133 6.26 -14.61 -9.11
CA SER A 133 5.98 -13.90 -10.36
C SER A 133 6.42 -14.69 -11.59
N ARG A 134 7.62 -15.30 -11.53
CA ARG A 134 8.13 -16.14 -12.61
C ARG A 134 7.31 -17.40 -12.81
N ILE A 135 7.00 -18.13 -11.74
CA ILE A 135 6.17 -19.35 -11.82
C ILE A 135 4.80 -19.03 -12.42
N LEU A 136 4.18 -17.92 -12.01
CA LEU A 136 2.89 -17.47 -12.54
C LEU A 136 2.98 -17.05 -14.01
N HIS A 137 4.07 -16.40 -14.43
CA HIS A 137 4.29 -16.02 -15.82
C HIS A 137 4.49 -17.26 -16.71
N GLU A 138 5.35 -18.20 -16.30
CA GLU A 138 5.63 -19.44 -17.03
C GLU A 138 4.41 -20.37 -17.11
N SER A 139 3.58 -20.38 -16.06
CA SER A 139 2.33 -21.15 -16.02
C SER A 139 1.15 -20.47 -16.73
N GLY A 140 1.31 -19.22 -17.19
CA GLY A 140 0.21 -18.42 -17.77
C GLY A 140 -0.88 -18.02 -16.77
N PHE A 141 -0.57 -18.00 -15.46
CA PHE A 141 -1.53 -17.73 -14.38
C PHE A 141 -1.42 -16.31 -13.79
N ILE A 142 -0.49 -15.48 -14.25
CA ILE A 142 -0.27 -14.13 -13.72
C ILE A 142 -1.51 -13.22 -13.80
N HIS A 143 -2.36 -13.43 -14.81
CA HIS A 143 -3.60 -12.67 -15.01
C HIS A 143 -4.84 -13.34 -14.37
N LYS A 144 -4.70 -14.53 -13.78
CA LYS A 144 -5.80 -15.16 -13.03
C LYS A 144 -5.99 -14.46 -11.69
N ARG A 145 -7.23 -14.42 -11.19
CA ARG A 145 -7.57 -13.80 -9.89
C ARG A 145 -6.67 -14.28 -8.76
N PHE A 146 -6.48 -15.59 -8.63
CA PHE A 146 -5.62 -16.14 -7.57
C PHE A 146 -4.14 -15.74 -7.74
N GLY A 147 -3.65 -15.57 -8.97
CA GLY A 147 -2.30 -15.11 -9.26
C GLY A 147 -2.10 -13.65 -8.88
N GLN A 148 -3.07 -12.78 -9.22
CA GLN A 148 -3.08 -11.37 -8.80
C GLN A 148 -3.17 -11.22 -7.27
N MET A 149 -4.00 -12.04 -6.62
CA MET A 149 -4.09 -12.10 -5.16
C MET A 149 -2.77 -12.53 -4.53
N ALA A 150 -2.14 -13.60 -5.03
CA ALA A 150 -0.85 -14.07 -4.54
C ALA A 150 0.22 -12.98 -4.68
N MET A 151 0.35 -12.34 -5.84
CA MET A 151 1.29 -11.23 -6.05
C MET A 151 1.07 -10.08 -5.05
N THR A 152 -0.19 -9.71 -4.82
CA THR A 152 -0.52 -8.64 -3.88
C THR A 152 -0.21 -9.03 -2.44
N ILE A 153 -0.50 -10.27 -2.06
CA ILE A 153 -0.17 -10.79 -0.74
C ILE A 153 1.33 -10.82 -0.52
N THR A 154 2.15 -11.20 -1.51
CA THR A 154 3.61 -11.15 -1.34
C THR A 154 4.11 -9.74 -1.01
N LEU A 155 3.58 -8.70 -1.67
CA LEU A 155 3.91 -7.30 -1.37
C LEU A 155 3.51 -6.90 0.05
N LEU A 156 2.34 -7.34 0.51
CA LEU A 156 1.85 -7.10 1.87
C LEU A 156 2.64 -7.87 2.92
N GLU A 157 3.02 -9.12 2.61
CA GLU A 157 3.87 -9.96 3.45
C GLU A 157 5.26 -9.34 3.60
N ASP A 158 5.86 -8.80 2.55
CA ASP A 158 7.17 -8.13 2.62
C ASP A 158 7.13 -6.91 3.54
N LEU A 159 6.05 -6.10 3.47
CA LEU A 159 5.81 -4.99 4.39
C LEU A 159 5.64 -5.51 5.84
N ALA A 160 4.82 -6.54 6.05
CA ALA A 160 4.57 -7.12 7.37
C ALA A 160 5.84 -7.75 7.96
N ALA A 161 6.63 -8.44 7.12
CA ALA A 161 7.88 -9.09 7.48
C ALA A 161 8.94 -8.06 7.87
N LEU A 162 9.05 -6.93 7.16
CA LEU A 162 9.95 -5.86 7.54
C LEU A 162 9.58 -5.23 8.89
N ILE A 163 8.28 -5.00 9.12
CA ILE A 163 7.78 -4.48 10.40
C ILE A 163 8.12 -5.47 11.52
N LEU A 164 7.77 -6.75 11.33
CA LEU A 164 8.05 -7.81 12.28
C LEU A 164 9.56 -7.96 12.54
N PHE A 165 10.39 -7.89 11.49
CA PHE A 165 11.84 -8.00 11.56
C PHE A 165 12.43 -6.87 12.40
N SER A 166 11.98 -5.65 12.17
CA SER A 166 12.43 -4.48 12.91
C SER A 166 12.00 -4.54 14.37
N MET A 167 10.78 -5.02 14.65
CA MET A 167 10.28 -5.21 16.02
C MET A 167 11.03 -6.31 16.76
N VAL A 168 11.23 -7.47 16.13
CA VAL A 168 11.94 -8.61 16.73
C VAL A 168 13.42 -8.27 16.94
N GLY A 169 14.06 -7.59 15.99
CA GLY A 169 15.44 -7.12 16.15
C GLY A 169 15.59 -6.10 17.27
N ALA A 170 14.67 -5.13 17.37
CA ALA A 170 14.67 -4.18 18.48
C ALA A 170 14.45 -4.87 19.83
N TYR A 171 13.56 -5.87 19.89
CA TYR A 171 13.32 -6.65 21.12
C TYR A 171 14.53 -7.50 21.50
N ALA A 172 15.20 -8.13 20.54
CA ALA A 172 16.42 -8.90 20.77
C ALA A 172 17.57 -8.02 21.27
N ALA A 173 17.63 -6.75 20.84
CA ALA A 173 18.65 -5.79 21.27
C ALA A 173 18.34 -5.12 22.63
N ALA A 174 17.07 -5.03 23.01
CA ALA A 174 16.62 -4.32 24.20
C ALA A 174 16.46 -5.28 25.39
N GLU A 175 17.52 -5.48 26.17
CA GLU A 175 17.46 -6.23 27.42
C GLU A 175 16.46 -5.58 28.42
N GLN A 176 15.41 -6.32 28.80
CA GLN A 176 14.52 -6.08 29.93
C GLN A 176 13.46 -4.94 29.85
N ALA A 177 13.26 -4.27 28.70
CA ALA A 177 12.16 -3.29 28.60
C ALA A 177 10.77 -3.96 28.38
N PRO A 178 9.66 -3.43 28.95
CA PRO A 178 8.32 -3.99 28.75
C PRO A 178 7.93 -4.02 27.27
N LEU A 179 7.41 -5.15 26.78
CA LEU A 179 7.02 -5.37 25.37
C LEU A 179 6.10 -4.28 24.82
N VAL A 180 5.18 -3.77 25.66
CA VAL A 180 4.24 -2.69 25.30
C VAL A 180 4.98 -1.38 25.02
N ARG A 181 6.03 -1.06 25.80
CA ARG A 181 6.83 0.15 25.59
C ARG A 181 7.65 0.05 24.32
N GLN A 182 8.27 -1.10 24.06
CA GLN A 182 9.08 -1.31 22.84
C GLN A 182 8.22 -1.34 21.57
N THR A 183 7.07 -2.01 21.62
CA THR A 183 6.11 -2.01 20.52
C THR A 183 5.58 -0.61 20.27
N GLY A 184 5.22 0.12 21.34
CA GLY A 184 4.87 1.52 21.29
C GLY A 184 5.98 2.36 20.65
N ALA A 185 7.25 2.16 21.05
CA ALA A 185 8.45 2.85 20.56
C ALA A 185 8.72 2.62 19.08
N PHE A 186 8.50 1.41 18.62
CA PHE A 186 8.66 1.05 17.23
C PHE A 186 7.61 1.74 16.35
N PHE A 187 6.33 1.62 16.71
CA PHE A 187 5.27 2.29 15.95
C PHE A 187 5.44 3.81 16.03
N ALA A 188 5.68 4.34 17.22
CA ALA A 188 6.14 5.70 17.47
C ALA A 188 7.20 6.18 16.47
N PHE A 189 8.31 5.44 16.35
CA PHE A 189 9.37 5.70 15.40
C PHE A 189 8.85 5.71 13.97
N LEU A 190 8.07 4.69 13.59
CA LEU A 190 7.55 4.51 12.25
C LEU A 190 6.58 5.64 11.86
N ALA A 191 5.71 6.12 12.76
CA ALA A 191 4.93 7.34 12.53
C ALA A 191 5.82 8.55 12.40
N LEU A 192 6.75 8.76 13.33
CA LEU A 192 7.55 9.98 13.35
C LEU A 192 8.45 10.05 12.11
N ALA A 193 9.22 9.01 11.85
CA ALA A 193 10.10 8.88 10.69
C ALA A 193 9.28 8.86 9.40
N GLY A 194 8.18 8.10 9.35
CA GLY A 194 7.29 8.02 8.20
C GLY A 194 6.63 9.36 7.87
N ILE A 195 5.96 10.00 8.82
CA ILE A 195 5.28 11.30 8.63
C ILE A 195 6.29 12.41 8.34
N THR A 196 7.38 12.49 9.10
CA THR A 196 8.43 13.51 8.87
C THR A 196 8.99 13.35 7.46
N SER A 197 9.28 12.12 7.04
CA SER A 197 9.84 11.86 5.71
C SER A 197 8.79 12.07 4.61
N LEU A 198 7.53 11.66 4.80
CA LEU A 198 6.42 11.92 3.87
C LEU A 198 6.15 13.41 3.66
N VAL A 199 6.44 14.26 4.66
CA VAL A 199 6.21 15.70 4.57
C VAL A 199 7.45 16.45 4.07
N LEU A 200 8.64 16.07 4.53
CA LEU A 200 9.89 16.76 4.25
C LEU A 200 10.50 16.33 2.92
N VAL A 201 10.56 15.03 2.64
CA VAL A 201 11.24 14.48 1.47
C VAL A 201 10.58 14.91 0.17
N PRO A 202 9.24 14.82 -0.03
CA PRO A 202 8.62 15.30 -1.25
C PRO A 202 8.78 16.81 -1.48
N ARG A 203 8.83 17.62 -0.41
CA ARG A 203 9.09 19.07 -0.54
C ARG A 203 10.52 19.36 -0.94
N PHE A 204 11.46 18.70 -0.28
CA PHE A 204 12.87 18.81 -0.60
C PHE A 204 13.12 18.40 -2.06
N LEU A 205 12.58 17.26 -2.46
CA LEU A 205 12.62 16.76 -3.83
C LEU A 205 11.95 17.74 -4.80
N ALA A 206 10.70 18.17 -4.56
CA ALA A 206 10.00 19.08 -5.48
C ALA A 206 10.65 20.47 -5.60
N SER A 207 11.23 20.99 -4.52
CA SER A 207 11.91 22.30 -4.50
C SER A 207 13.18 22.28 -5.34
N ILE A 208 13.93 21.20 -5.23
CA ILE A 208 15.25 21.07 -5.83
C ILE A 208 15.16 20.54 -7.28
N GLN A 209 14.13 19.75 -7.60
CA GLN A 209 13.97 19.10 -8.91
C GLN A 209 13.66 20.03 -10.09
N ARG A 210 13.07 21.21 -9.87
CA ARG A 210 12.81 22.15 -10.99
C ARG A 210 14.08 22.77 -11.57
N ARG A 211 15.23 22.59 -10.91
CA ARG A 211 16.48 23.30 -11.23
C ARG A 211 17.70 22.40 -11.40
N LEU A 212 17.59 21.09 -11.13
CA LEU A 212 18.75 20.18 -11.14
C LEU A 212 18.75 19.21 -12.32
N GLN A 213 19.95 18.90 -12.80
CA GLN A 213 20.21 17.84 -13.76
C GLN A 213 19.96 16.44 -13.15
N PRO A 214 19.70 15.41 -13.98
CA PRO A 214 19.40 14.05 -13.52
C PRO A 214 20.46 13.42 -12.62
N GLU A 215 21.73 13.74 -12.83
CA GLU A 215 22.88 13.22 -12.08
C GLU A 215 22.84 13.70 -10.63
N VAL A 216 22.68 15.01 -10.43
CA VAL A 216 22.60 15.61 -9.09
C VAL A 216 21.36 15.14 -8.34
N ARG A 217 20.24 14.94 -9.06
CA ARG A 217 19.01 14.36 -8.48
C ARG A 217 19.26 12.94 -7.95
N THR A 218 19.98 12.12 -8.71
CA THR A 218 20.30 10.75 -8.31
C THR A 218 21.19 10.73 -7.07
N LEU A 219 22.23 11.56 -7.06
CA LEU A 219 23.13 11.70 -5.91
C LEU A 219 22.38 12.16 -4.65
N LEU A 220 21.43 13.09 -4.81
CA LEU A 220 20.62 13.60 -3.70
C LEU A 220 19.65 12.53 -3.17
N VAL A 221 18.99 11.76 -4.04
CA VAL A 221 18.14 10.64 -3.60
C VAL A 221 18.98 9.58 -2.90
N ALA A 222 20.17 9.24 -3.41
CA ALA A 222 21.09 8.32 -2.76
C ALA A 222 21.57 8.84 -1.39
N GLY A 223 21.86 10.15 -1.29
CA GLY A 223 22.22 10.79 -0.03
C GLY A 223 21.10 10.72 1.01
N VAL A 224 19.85 10.98 0.60
CA VAL A 224 18.67 10.84 1.47
C VAL A 224 18.44 9.38 1.87
N LEU A 225 18.68 8.44 0.96
CA LEU A 225 18.60 7.00 1.23
C LEU A 225 19.57 6.59 2.34
N CYS A 226 20.84 6.94 2.19
CA CYS A 226 21.86 6.69 3.21
C CYS A 226 21.55 7.42 4.52
N LEU A 227 21.09 8.67 4.46
CA LEU A 227 20.72 9.45 5.65
C LEU A 227 19.61 8.75 6.45
N LEU A 228 18.54 8.29 5.79
CA LEU A 228 17.45 7.59 6.47
C LEU A 228 17.88 6.23 7.03
N ALA A 229 18.76 5.50 6.34
CA ALA A 229 19.35 4.26 6.86
C ALA A 229 20.20 4.50 8.13
N VAL A 230 21.00 5.57 8.14
CA VAL A 230 21.79 5.99 9.32
C VAL A 230 20.88 6.41 10.48
N LEU A 231 19.83 7.20 10.20
CA LEU A 231 18.86 7.62 11.21
C LEU A 231 18.11 6.43 11.83
N ALA A 232 17.72 5.44 11.01
CA ALA A 232 17.11 4.20 11.49
C ALA A 232 18.06 3.42 12.41
N THR A 233 19.33 3.28 12.00
CA THR A 233 20.36 2.59 12.80
C THR A 233 20.61 3.30 14.13
N ARG A 234 20.70 4.64 14.13
CA ARG A 234 20.87 5.43 15.36
C ARG A 234 19.65 5.43 16.29
N ALA A 235 18.49 5.04 15.77
CA ALA A 235 17.27 4.84 16.54
C ALA A 235 17.14 3.40 17.09
N GLY A 236 18.13 2.52 16.82
CA GLY A 236 18.11 1.13 17.28
C GLY A 236 17.36 0.16 16.35
N TYR A 237 17.07 0.58 15.11
CA TYR A 237 16.40 -0.26 14.10
C TYR A 237 17.31 -0.61 12.94
N SER A 238 16.90 -1.54 12.08
CA SER A 238 17.67 -1.94 10.91
C SER A 238 17.79 -0.80 9.88
N PRO A 239 18.95 -0.62 9.20
CA PRO A 239 19.08 0.32 8.09
C PRO A 239 18.09 0.05 6.95
N ALA A 240 17.65 -1.21 6.79
CA ALA A 240 16.59 -1.63 5.87
C ALA A 240 15.30 -0.83 6.04
N LEU A 241 14.93 -0.51 7.28
CA LEU A 241 13.68 0.20 7.58
C LEU A 241 13.70 1.62 7.03
N GLY A 242 14.81 2.35 7.21
CA GLY A 242 14.96 3.70 6.67
C GLY A 242 14.96 3.71 5.14
N ALA A 243 15.62 2.73 4.53
CA ALA A 243 15.65 2.55 3.08
C ALA A 243 14.27 2.27 2.49
N PHE A 244 13.53 1.37 3.12
CA PHE A 244 12.16 1.04 2.74
C PHE A 244 11.21 2.23 2.87
N LEU A 245 11.28 2.98 3.98
CA LEU A 245 10.47 4.18 4.18
C LEU A 245 10.68 5.20 3.04
N LEU A 246 11.94 5.41 2.62
CA LEU A 246 12.21 6.28 1.47
C LEU A 246 11.58 5.74 0.18
N GLY A 247 11.71 4.44 -0.06
CA GLY A 247 11.11 3.78 -1.22
C GLY A 247 9.59 4.00 -1.29
N VAL A 248 8.90 3.80 -0.17
CA VAL A 248 7.45 4.03 -0.04
C VAL A 248 7.06 5.49 -0.32
N ILE A 249 7.88 6.44 0.14
CA ILE A 249 7.65 7.87 -0.12
C ILE A 249 7.79 8.18 -1.60
N ILE A 250 8.85 7.67 -2.24
CA ILE A 250 9.10 7.86 -3.67
C ILE A 250 8.03 7.16 -4.52
N ALA A 251 7.48 6.03 -4.07
CA ALA A 251 6.42 5.31 -4.75
C ALA A 251 5.15 6.16 -4.97
N GLY A 252 4.90 7.13 -4.08
CA GLY A 252 3.79 8.09 -4.18
C GLY A 252 4.11 9.36 -4.99
N THR A 253 5.33 9.50 -5.52
CA THR A 253 5.73 10.68 -6.31
C THR A 253 5.64 10.43 -7.81
N PRO A 254 5.33 11.46 -8.64
CA PRO A 254 5.30 11.33 -10.11
C PRO A 254 6.63 10.85 -10.73
N GLN A 255 7.74 10.99 -10.00
CA GLN A 255 9.09 10.65 -10.46
C GLN A 255 9.51 9.22 -10.13
N ARG A 256 8.62 8.40 -9.54
CA ARG A 256 8.90 7.01 -9.18
C ARG A 256 9.63 6.27 -10.30
N GLU A 257 9.10 6.27 -11.52
CA GLU A 257 9.69 5.52 -12.63
C GLU A 257 11.09 5.99 -13.00
N ALA A 258 11.34 7.30 -12.97
CA ALA A 258 12.65 7.84 -13.30
C ALA A 258 13.69 7.42 -12.26
N ILE A 259 13.33 7.48 -10.97
CA ILE A 259 14.21 7.07 -9.88
C ILE A 259 14.42 5.56 -9.90
N GLU A 260 13.35 4.78 -10.09
CA GLU A 260 13.41 3.32 -10.20
C GLU A 260 14.35 2.89 -11.33
N ARG A 261 14.25 3.50 -12.51
CA ARG A 261 15.15 3.22 -13.65
C ARG A 261 16.60 3.56 -13.33
N THR A 262 16.87 4.69 -12.68
CA THR A 262 18.26 5.07 -12.34
C THR A 262 18.88 4.16 -11.29
N PHE A 263 18.09 3.74 -10.29
CA PHE A 263 18.59 2.89 -9.19
C PHE A 263 18.51 1.39 -9.49
N ALA A 264 17.83 0.96 -10.56
CA ALA A 264 17.70 -0.46 -10.93
C ALA A 264 19.06 -1.17 -11.04
N GLY A 265 20.04 -0.55 -11.71
CA GLY A 265 21.38 -1.13 -11.87
C GLY A 265 22.13 -1.27 -10.54
N LEU A 266 22.05 -0.26 -9.66
CA LEU A 266 22.67 -0.32 -8.33
C LEU A 266 22.02 -1.42 -7.48
N ARG A 267 20.69 -1.48 -7.48
CA ARG A 267 19.94 -2.56 -6.84
C ARG A 267 20.42 -3.91 -7.33
N ASP A 268 20.46 -4.16 -8.63
CA ASP A 268 20.78 -5.49 -9.16
C ASP A 268 22.19 -5.95 -8.77
N ILE A 269 23.18 -5.05 -8.82
CA ILE A 269 24.56 -5.33 -8.40
C ILE A 269 24.63 -5.61 -6.90
N PHE A 270 24.12 -4.70 -6.07
CA PHE A 270 24.28 -4.82 -4.62
C PHE A 270 23.36 -5.90 -4.01
N SER A 271 22.19 -6.16 -4.60
CA SER A 271 21.36 -7.31 -4.22
C SER A 271 22.07 -8.63 -4.51
N ALA A 272 22.76 -8.77 -5.66
CA ALA A 272 23.57 -9.96 -5.93
C ALA A 272 24.66 -10.17 -4.86
N VAL A 273 25.39 -9.11 -4.52
CA VAL A 273 26.41 -9.13 -3.44
C VAL A 273 25.82 -9.54 -2.10
N PHE A 274 24.64 -9.02 -1.76
CA PHE A 274 23.93 -9.38 -0.54
C PHE A 274 23.59 -10.87 -0.48
N PHE A 275 23.01 -11.43 -1.54
CA PHE A 275 22.70 -12.86 -1.60
C PHE A 275 23.95 -13.75 -1.63
N VAL A 276 25.01 -13.33 -2.32
CA VAL A 276 26.31 -14.03 -2.28
C VAL A 276 26.86 -14.04 -0.86
N SER A 277 26.82 -12.91 -0.14
CA SER A 277 27.28 -12.84 1.25
C SER A 277 26.49 -13.76 2.18
N ILE A 278 25.18 -13.90 1.97
CA ILE A 278 24.36 -14.88 2.70
C ILE A 278 24.79 -16.31 2.34
N GLY A 279 25.01 -16.60 1.06
CA GLY A 279 25.47 -17.91 0.60
C GLY A 279 26.82 -18.32 1.17
N MET A 280 27.74 -17.36 1.37
CA MET A 280 29.06 -17.60 1.98
C MET A 280 28.99 -18.08 3.43
N LEU A 281 27.87 -17.86 4.13
CA LEU A 281 27.70 -18.29 5.51
C LEU A 281 27.22 -19.74 5.61
N ILE A 282 26.91 -20.39 4.48
CA ILE A 282 26.36 -21.73 4.44
C ILE A 282 27.50 -22.74 4.31
N ASP A 283 27.63 -23.61 5.31
CA ASP A 283 28.51 -24.77 5.22
C ASP A 283 27.79 -25.94 4.53
N VAL A 284 28.20 -26.22 3.29
CA VAL A 284 27.62 -27.28 2.45
C VAL A 284 27.90 -28.67 3.04
N ASN A 285 29.00 -28.84 3.77
CA ASN A 285 29.37 -30.12 4.37
C ASN A 285 28.34 -30.55 5.43
N THR A 286 27.65 -29.60 6.05
CA THR A 286 26.56 -29.88 6.99
C THR A 286 25.47 -30.75 6.37
N PHE A 287 25.21 -30.62 5.05
CA PHE A 287 24.17 -31.41 4.37
C PHE A 287 24.62 -32.80 3.95
N LEU A 288 25.92 -33.13 4.09
CA LEU A 288 26.41 -34.49 3.88
C LEU A 288 26.00 -35.42 5.02
N ASP A 289 25.71 -34.86 6.20
CA ASP A 289 25.14 -35.62 7.32
C ASP A 289 23.68 -36.02 7.00
N PRO A 290 23.36 -37.33 6.94
CA PRO A 290 22.00 -37.81 6.69
C PRO A 290 20.97 -37.24 7.67
N TRP A 291 21.37 -36.96 8.91
CA TRP A 291 20.47 -36.40 9.91
C TRP A 291 20.10 -34.96 9.58
N MET A 292 21.08 -34.14 9.17
CA MET A 292 20.85 -32.77 8.74
C MET A 292 19.98 -32.71 7.48
N LEU A 293 20.21 -33.62 6.52
CA LEU A 293 19.37 -33.73 5.33
C LEU A 293 17.93 -34.09 5.68
N LEU A 294 17.72 -35.00 6.63
CA LEU A 294 16.39 -35.34 7.13
C LEU A 294 15.71 -34.11 7.78
N TRP A 295 16.42 -33.36 8.63
CA TRP A 295 15.89 -32.11 9.20
C TRP A 295 15.54 -31.08 8.15
N LEU A 296 16.37 -30.93 7.12
CA LEU A 296 16.11 -30.03 6.00
C LEU A 296 14.79 -30.40 5.29
N VAL A 297 14.61 -31.67 4.95
CA VAL A 297 13.40 -32.15 4.28
C VAL A 297 12.16 -31.97 5.17
N LEU A 298 12.28 -32.29 6.46
CA LEU A 298 11.20 -32.10 7.44
C LEU A 298 10.84 -30.61 7.60
N LEU A 299 11.83 -29.73 7.67
CA LEU A 299 11.61 -28.29 7.76
C LEU A 299 10.98 -27.73 6.49
N ALA A 300 11.41 -28.17 5.30
CA ALA A 300 10.80 -27.76 4.04
C ALA A 300 9.34 -28.23 3.94
N ALA A 301 9.07 -29.49 4.28
CA ALA A 301 7.71 -30.04 4.31
C ALA A 301 6.83 -29.30 5.34
N GLY A 302 7.38 -29.03 6.53
CA GLY A 302 6.73 -28.24 7.57
C GLY A 302 6.44 -26.81 7.12
N ALA A 303 7.39 -26.15 6.47
CA ALA A 303 7.22 -24.80 5.93
C ALA A 303 6.10 -24.75 4.88
N ILE A 304 6.06 -25.72 3.95
CA ILE A 304 4.97 -25.85 2.97
C ILE A 304 3.64 -26.04 3.67
N ALA A 305 3.55 -26.97 4.64
CA ALA A 305 2.31 -27.27 5.34
C ALA A 305 1.80 -26.06 6.15
N VAL A 306 2.68 -25.41 6.91
CA VAL A 306 2.36 -24.24 7.74
C VAL A 306 1.95 -23.06 6.88
N ARG A 307 2.68 -22.75 5.80
CA ARG A 307 2.33 -21.64 4.91
C ARG A 307 1.03 -21.91 4.16
N LEU A 308 0.85 -23.11 3.60
CA LEU A 308 -0.37 -23.48 2.89
C LEU A 308 -1.59 -23.39 3.82
N THR A 309 -1.49 -23.93 5.03
CA THR A 309 -2.59 -23.89 6.02
C THR A 309 -2.87 -22.46 6.50
N ALA A 310 -1.83 -21.70 6.83
CA ALA A 310 -1.99 -20.32 7.31
C ALA A 310 -2.52 -19.37 6.25
N ALA A 311 -2.00 -19.41 5.02
CA ALA A 311 -2.46 -18.56 3.93
C ALA A 311 -3.90 -18.90 3.52
N THR A 312 -4.23 -20.21 3.42
CA THR A 312 -5.62 -20.63 3.13
C THR A 312 -6.57 -20.16 4.23
N THR A 313 -6.22 -20.38 5.49
CA THR A 313 -7.06 -19.98 6.64
C THR A 313 -7.21 -18.46 6.71
N GLY A 314 -6.11 -17.71 6.52
CA GLY A 314 -6.14 -16.25 6.51
C GLY A 314 -7.06 -15.68 5.42
N MET A 315 -6.99 -16.21 4.21
CA MET A 315 -7.88 -15.81 3.11
C MET A 315 -9.34 -16.19 3.36
N LEU A 316 -9.61 -17.38 3.89
CA LEU A 316 -10.97 -17.81 4.25
C LEU A 316 -11.57 -16.92 5.34
N LEU A 317 -10.79 -16.57 6.36
CA LEU A 317 -11.19 -15.65 7.43
C LEU A 317 -11.43 -14.24 6.91
N ALA A 318 -10.70 -13.83 5.88
CA ALA A 318 -10.90 -12.56 5.18
C ALA A 318 -12.10 -12.55 4.20
N GLY A 319 -12.82 -13.67 4.05
CA GLY A 319 -14.03 -13.77 3.23
C GLY A 319 -13.84 -14.32 1.82
N TYR A 320 -12.62 -14.72 1.45
CA TYR A 320 -12.39 -15.32 0.13
C TYR A 320 -12.93 -16.75 0.05
N LYS A 321 -13.32 -17.17 -1.16
CA LYS A 321 -13.83 -18.52 -1.41
C LYS A 321 -12.68 -19.52 -1.47
N GLY A 322 -12.88 -20.74 -0.97
CA GLY A 322 -11.85 -21.79 -0.96
C GLY A 322 -11.24 -22.12 -2.34
N ARG A 323 -12.03 -21.97 -3.41
CA ARG A 323 -11.60 -22.14 -4.81
C ARG A 323 -10.57 -21.10 -5.26
N GLU A 324 -10.57 -19.92 -4.65
CA GLU A 324 -9.61 -18.85 -4.96
C GLU A 324 -8.48 -18.83 -3.91
N ALA A 325 -8.83 -19.07 -2.64
CA ALA A 325 -7.90 -19.06 -1.52
C ALA A 325 -6.83 -20.16 -1.61
N PHE A 326 -7.22 -21.40 -1.94
CA PHE A 326 -6.28 -22.51 -1.95
C PHE A 326 -5.22 -22.43 -3.08
N PRO A 327 -5.56 -22.16 -4.36
CA PRO A 327 -4.55 -21.95 -5.39
C PRO A 327 -3.61 -20.78 -5.10
N ALA A 328 -4.15 -19.68 -4.52
CA ALA A 328 -3.33 -18.56 -4.10
C ALA A 328 -2.38 -18.96 -2.96
N ALA A 329 -2.87 -19.65 -1.93
CA ALA A 329 -2.06 -20.16 -0.82
C ALA A 329 -0.99 -21.17 -1.26
N LEU A 330 -1.30 -22.03 -2.24
CA LEU A 330 -0.33 -22.95 -2.85
C LEU A 330 0.79 -22.20 -3.58
N THR A 331 0.47 -21.07 -4.18
CA THR A 331 1.47 -20.21 -4.81
C THR A 331 2.37 -19.53 -3.77
N LEU A 332 1.79 -19.17 -2.60
CA LEU A 332 2.49 -18.51 -1.49
C LEU A 332 3.36 -19.46 -0.64
N THR A 333 3.48 -20.75 -0.96
CA THR A 333 4.33 -21.67 -0.16
C THR A 333 5.82 -21.42 -0.34
N VAL A 334 6.22 -20.69 -1.39
CA VAL A 334 7.63 -20.36 -1.66
C VAL A 334 8.12 -19.37 -0.61
N THR A 335 9.10 -19.79 0.17
CA THR A 335 9.74 -18.99 1.21
C THR A 335 10.48 -17.77 0.62
N GLY A 336 10.41 -16.61 1.28
CA GLY A 336 10.91 -15.33 0.78
C GLY A 336 12.35 -14.97 1.13
N GLU A 337 12.82 -13.85 0.58
CA GLU A 337 14.18 -13.31 0.86
C GLU A 337 14.31 -12.90 2.33
N PHE A 338 13.22 -12.41 2.93
CA PHE A 338 13.15 -12.09 4.35
C PHE A 338 13.35 -13.30 5.25
N SER A 339 13.06 -14.50 4.79
CA SER A 339 13.23 -15.72 5.59
C SER A 339 14.68 -15.94 5.98
N PHE A 340 15.62 -15.70 5.06
CA PHE A 340 17.06 -15.78 5.37
C PHE A 340 17.52 -14.62 6.23
N ILE A 341 16.92 -13.43 6.05
CA ILE A 341 17.21 -12.25 6.86
C ILE A 341 16.82 -12.49 8.33
N PHE A 342 15.65 -13.09 8.58
CA PHE A 342 15.22 -13.50 9.92
C PHE A 342 16.13 -14.59 10.50
N ALA A 343 16.48 -15.60 9.71
CA ALA A 343 17.38 -16.67 10.16
C ALA A 343 18.76 -16.11 10.54
N GLN A 344 19.35 -15.26 9.70
CA GLN A 344 20.62 -14.56 9.96
C GLN A 344 20.56 -13.75 11.24
N LEU A 345 19.50 -12.95 11.43
CA LEU A 345 19.35 -12.14 12.63
C LEU A 345 19.29 -13.05 13.87
N GLY A 346 18.51 -14.13 13.82
CA GLY A 346 18.39 -15.08 14.93
C GLY A 346 19.72 -15.75 15.28
N VAL A 347 20.52 -16.12 14.28
CA VAL A 347 21.87 -16.65 14.47
C VAL A 347 22.81 -15.60 15.05
N SER A 348 22.80 -14.38 14.50
CA SER A 348 23.67 -13.28 14.96
C SER A 348 23.34 -12.80 16.38
N SER A 349 22.08 -12.95 16.82
CA SER A 349 21.64 -12.67 18.18
C SER A 349 21.82 -13.87 19.14
N GLY A 350 22.36 -15.00 18.68
CA GLY A 350 22.56 -16.21 19.49
C GLY A 350 21.28 -16.95 19.88
N ILE A 351 20.14 -16.63 19.25
CA ILE A 351 18.82 -17.22 19.55
C ILE A 351 18.60 -18.49 18.73
N LEU A 352 19.06 -18.51 17.48
CA LEU A 352 19.01 -19.67 16.61
C LEU A 352 20.40 -20.32 16.48
N PRO A 353 20.47 -21.65 16.30
CA PRO A 353 21.74 -22.34 16.05
C PRO A 353 22.33 -21.93 14.70
N GLU A 354 23.65 -22.00 14.54
CA GLU A 354 24.35 -21.62 13.30
C GLU A 354 23.83 -22.36 12.05
N SER A 355 23.36 -23.60 12.22
CA SER A 355 22.74 -24.39 11.14
C SER A 355 21.40 -23.84 10.64
N ALA A 356 20.71 -22.98 11.42
CA ALA A 356 19.39 -22.48 11.07
C ALA A 356 19.39 -21.66 9.77
N GLN A 357 20.47 -20.92 9.50
CA GLN A 357 20.60 -20.15 8.27
C GLN A 357 20.74 -21.05 7.04
N ALA A 358 21.60 -22.07 7.12
CA ALA A 358 21.77 -23.06 6.07
C ALA A 358 20.45 -23.81 5.81
N LEU A 359 19.76 -24.24 6.87
CA LEU A 359 18.47 -24.92 6.79
C LEU A 359 17.38 -24.02 6.19
N ALA A 360 17.33 -22.73 6.53
CA ALA A 360 16.38 -21.79 5.93
C ALA A 360 16.60 -21.64 4.42
N VAL A 361 17.87 -21.51 3.99
CA VAL A 361 18.24 -21.41 2.56
C VAL A 361 17.89 -22.68 1.81
N GLY A 362 18.28 -23.85 2.34
CA GLY A 362 17.92 -25.13 1.74
C GLY A 362 16.41 -25.32 1.67
N ALA A 363 15.67 -24.96 2.72
CA ALA A 363 14.22 -25.07 2.75
C ALA A 363 13.58 -24.20 1.68
N CYS A 364 14.07 -22.98 1.44
CA CYS A 364 13.58 -22.15 0.34
C CYS A 364 13.81 -22.77 -1.04
N ILE A 365 14.98 -23.39 -1.27
CA ILE A 365 15.25 -24.06 -2.55
C ILE A 365 14.25 -25.20 -2.75
N LEU A 366 14.01 -26.01 -1.70
CA LEU A 366 13.04 -27.10 -1.74
C LEU A 366 11.59 -26.62 -1.90
N THR A 367 11.18 -25.55 -1.20
CA THR A 367 9.82 -24.99 -1.34
C THR A 367 9.60 -24.34 -2.70
N ALA A 368 10.63 -23.71 -3.29
CA ALA A 368 10.60 -23.20 -4.66
C ALA A 368 10.46 -24.33 -5.68
N ALA A 369 11.26 -25.40 -5.55
CA ALA A 369 11.17 -26.58 -6.41
C ALA A 369 9.78 -27.23 -6.32
N PHE A 370 9.25 -27.36 -5.11
CA PHE A 370 7.89 -27.86 -4.88
C PHE A 370 6.85 -26.98 -5.57
N ALA A 371 6.91 -25.65 -5.42
CA ALA A 371 5.93 -24.74 -6.01
C ALA A 371 5.97 -24.75 -7.54
N SER A 372 7.15 -24.78 -8.15
CA SER A 372 7.30 -24.90 -9.61
C SER A 372 6.62 -26.16 -10.17
N PHE A 373 6.54 -27.23 -9.38
CA PHE A 373 5.80 -28.43 -9.75
C PHE A 373 4.31 -28.37 -9.38
N ALA A 374 3.97 -27.83 -8.21
CA ALA A 374 2.63 -27.88 -7.65
C ALA A 374 1.68 -26.82 -8.24
N VAL A 375 2.16 -25.58 -8.46
CA VAL A 375 1.35 -24.44 -8.93
C VAL A 375 0.72 -24.70 -10.31
N PRO A 376 1.43 -25.22 -11.34
CA PRO A 376 0.83 -25.57 -12.62
C PRO A 376 -0.32 -26.60 -12.51
N ARG A 377 -0.28 -27.44 -11.47
CA ARG A 377 -1.28 -28.48 -11.18
C ARG A 377 -2.32 -28.00 -10.16
N GLY A 378 -2.22 -26.76 -9.69
CA GLY A 378 -3.00 -26.23 -8.57
C GLY A 378 -4.51 -26.34 -8.76
N GLU A 379 -5.03 -26.08 -9.96
CA GLU A 379 -6.47 -26.20 -10.24
C GLU A 379 -6.97 -27.65 -10.14
N ARG A 380 -6.18 -28.64 -10.59
CA ARG A 380 -6.52 -30.07 -10.47
C ARG A 380 -6.48 -30.51 -9.01
N ILE A 381 -5.44 -30.09 -8.27
CA ILE A 381 -5.29 -30.37 -6.83
C ILE A 381 -6.46 -29.76 -6.05
N THR A 382 -6.83 -28.52 -6.37
CA THR A 382 -7.98 -27.84 -5.76
C THR A 382 -9.30 -28.56 -6.08
N GLY A 383 -9.49 -29.00 -7.32
CA GLY A 383 -10.66 -29.79 -7.71
C GLY A 383 -10.77 -31.11 -6.93
N PHE A 384 -9.67 -31.82 -6.76
CA PHE A 384 -9.61 -33.05 -5.99
C PHE A 384 -9.91 -32.82 -4.49
N LEU A 385 -9.29 -31.80 -3.89
CA LEU A 385 -9.48 -31.46 -2.48
C LEU A 385 -10.89 -30.95 -2.19
N THR A 386 -11.46 -30.13 -3.07
CA THR A 386 -12.85 -29.67 -2.92
C THR A 386 -13.86 -30.80 -3.06
N ALA A 387 -13.57 -31.84 -3.87
CA ALA A 387 -14.40 -33.03 -3.96
C ALA A 387 -14.39 -33.88 -2.66
N HIS A 388 -13.29 -33.86 -1.90
CA HIS A 388 -13.12 -34.63 -0.67
C HIS A 388 -13.28 -33.80 0.61
N GLN A 389 -13.80 -32.58 0.52
CA GLN A 389 -13.95 -31.71 1.69
C GLN A 389 -15.03 -32.24 2.64
N PRO A 390 -14.76 -32.30 3.96
CA PRO A 390 -15.76 -32.70 4.95
C PRO A 390 -16.90 -31.68 5.00
N ARG A 391 -18.14 -32.17 4.99
CA ARG A 391 -19.36 -31.34 4.95
C ARG A 391 -19.45 -30.32 6.09
N LEU A 392 -18.84 -30.61 7.25
CA LEU A 392 -18.77 -29.69 8.39
C LEU A 392 -17.96 -28.43 8.09
N LEU A 393 -16.81 -28.58 7.41
CA LEU A 393 -15.94 -27.46 7.07
C LEU A 393 -16.60 -26.57 6.03
N VAL A 394 -17.24 -27.16 5.02
CA VAL A 394 -18.02 -26.42 4.02
C VAL A 394 -19.13 -25.59 4.68
N ARG A 395 -19.87 -26.18 5.64
CA ARG A 395 -20.92 -25.47 6.38
C ARG A 395 -20.36 -24.37 7.28
N ALA A 396 -19.25 -24.61 7.97
CA ALA A 396 -18.62 -23.62 8.84
C ALA A 396 -18.09 -22.41 8.05
N VAL A 397 -17.42 -22.66 6.91
CA VAL A 397 -16.92 -21.60 6.02
C VAL A 397 -18.08 -20.83 5.40
N ALA A 398 -19.13 -21.50 4.94
CA ALA A 398 -20.32 -20.83 4.41
C ALA A 398 -21.03 -19.98 5.47
N GLY A 399 -21.14 -20.47 6.70
CA GLY A 399 -21.71 -19.71 7.82
C GLY A 399 -20.90 -18.46 8.15
N TRP A 400 -19.56 -18.57 8.17
CA TRP A 400 -18.67 -17.43 8.37
C TRP A 400 -18.77 -16.40 7.23
N GLN A 401 -18.81 -16.86 5.98
CA GLN A 401 -18.97 -15.99 4.82
C GLN A 401 -20.31 -15.24 4.85
N ASN A 402 -21.41 -15.92 5.15
CA ASN A 402 -22.73 -15.27 5.29
C ASN A 402 -22.73 -14.23 6.42
N LEU A 403 -22.04 -14.52 7.54
CA LEU A 403 -21.89 -13.58 8.65
C LEU A 403 -21.07 -12.35 8.23
N LEU A 404 -19.96 -12.55 7.53
CA LEU A 404 -19.16 -11.46 6.96
C LEU A 404 -19.94 -10.62 5.96
N GLU A 405 -20.72 -11.23 5.07
CA GLU A 405 -21.59 -10.53 4.13
C GLU A 405 -22.62 -9.68 4.87
N THR A 406 -23.23 -10.23 5.92
CA THR A 406 -24.17 -9.51 6.79
C THR A 406 -23.50 -8.29 7.45
N PHE A 407 -22.28 -8.45 8.00
CA PHE A 407 -21.52 -7.34 8.58
C PHE A 407 -21.10 -6.29 7.53
N SER A 408 -20.75 -6.72 6.31
CA SER A 408 -20.35 -5.82 5.23
C SER A 408 -21.51 -4.91 4.77
N GLN A 409 -22.75 -5.42 4.83
CA GLN A 409 -23.96 -4.66 4.53
C GLN A 409 -24.23 -3.56 5.58
N PHE A 410 -23.95 -3.81 6.86
CA PHE A 410 -24.06 -2.78 7.91
C PHE A 410 -22.99 -1.67 7.78
N GLY A 411 -21.78 -2.02 7.34
CA GLY A 411 -20.65 -1.10 7.22
C GLY A 411 -20.65 -0.24 5.95
N GLN A 412 -21.02 -0.78 4.79
CA GLN A 412 -20.90 -0.05 3.52
C GLN A 412 -22.12 0.85 3.21
N GLY A 413 -23.31 0.50 3.71
CA GLY A 413 -24.54 1.27 3.50
C GLY A 413 -24.75 2.44 4.49
N SER A 414 -24.26 2.34 5.73
CA SER A 414 -24.51 3.38 6.73
C SER A 414 -23.59 4.60 6.50
N VAL A 415 -24.21 5.75 6.25
CA VAL A 415 -23.53 7.05 6.10
C VAL A 415 -22.57 7.30 7.29
N LEU A 416 -22.96 6.86 8.48
CA LEU A 416 -22.21 7.00 9.73
C LEU A 416 -20.86 6.26 9.72
N TRP A 417 -20.77 5.02 9.21
CA TRP A 417 -19.50 4.28 9.16
C TRP A 417 -18.49 4.91 8.20
N ARG A 418 -18.95 5.46 7.06
CA ARG A 418 -18.08 6.17 6.11
C ARG A 418 -17.43 7.41 6.74
N PHE A 419 -18.15 8.14 7.59
CA PHE A 419 -17.60 9.28 8.33
C PHE A 419 -16.75 8.85 9.54
N ALA A 420 -17.12 7.76 10.22
CA ALA A 420 -16.39 7.25 11.38
C ALA A 420 -15.04 6.62 11.00
N ARG A 421 -14.97 5.80 9.94
CA ARG A 421 -13.76 5.08 9.53
C ARG A 421 -12.57 6.02 9.26
N LYS A 422 -12.79 7.14 8.57
CA LYS A 422 -11.74 8.13 8.30
C LYS A 422 -11.18 8.73 9.59
N ARG A 423 -12.06 9.02 10.56
CA ARG A 423 -11.68 9.60 11.86
C ARG A 423 -10.97 8.61 12.76
N PHE A 424 -11.37 7.34 12.76
CA PHE A 424 -10.64 6.28 13.48
C PHE A 424 -9.21 6.12 12.96
N LEU A 425 -9.03 6.09 11.64
CA LEU A 425 -7.69 6.03 11.04
C LEU A 425 -6.84 7.24 11.45
N GLN A 426 -7.43 8.42 11.44
CA GLN A 426 -6.77 9.67 11.82
C GLN A 426 -6.36 9.70 13.30
N ILE A 427 -7.28 9.35 14.22
CA ILE A 427 -6.98 9.25 15.65
C ILE A 427 -5.86 8.24 15.89
N GLY A 428 -5.92 7.08 15.21
CA GLY A 428 -4.88 6.07 15.28
C GLY A 428 -3.52 6.62 14.88
N LEU A 429 -3.44 7.29 13.73
CA LEU A 429 -2.20 7.89 13.23
C LEU A 429 -1.65 8.99 14.14
N GLU A 430 -2.52 9.85 14.67
CA GLU A 430 -2.15 10.93 15.59
C GLU A 430 -1.67 10.39 16.94
N MET A 431 -2.36 9.38 17.50
CA MET A 431 -1.88 8.69 18.69
C MET A 431 -0.51 8.08 18.43
N LEU A 432 -0.33 7.38 17.32
CA LEU A 432 0.94 6.76 16.94
C LEU A 432 2.07 7.80 16.82
N TRP A 433 1.79 8.97 16.27
CA TRP A 433 2.74 10.08 16.19
C TRP A 433 3.08 10.72 17.55
N VAL A 434 2.09 10.91 18.42
CA VAL A 434 2.31 11.45 19.78
C VAL A 434 3.08 10.44 20.64
N THR A 435 2.78 9.14 20.53
CA THR A 435 3.62 8.07 21.12
C THR A 435 5.05 8.17 20.57
N GLY A 436 5.15 8.39 19.26
CA GLY A 436 6.33 8.82 18.49
C GLY A 436 7.21 9.75 19.25
N LEU A 437 6.70 10.96 19.38
CA LEU A 437 7.44 12.04 19.96
C LEU A 437 7.79 11.79 21.43
N LEU A 438 6.86 11.23 22.22
CA LEU A 438 7.07 11.00 23.65
C LEU A 438 8.21 10.01 23.92
N ILE A 439 8.29 8.91 23.17
CA ILE A 439 9.31 7.89 23.39
C ILE A 439 10.68 8.35 22.91
N PHE A 440 10.76 9.08 21.79
CA PHE A 440 12.03 9.60 21.28
C PHE A 440 12.51 10.86 21.96
N ALA A 441 11.64 11.56 22.70
CA ALA A 441 12.01 12.79 23.39
C ALA A 441 13.11 12.56 24.44
N GLU A 442 13.08 11.46 25.18
CA GLU A 442 14.08 11.14 26.22
C GLU A 442 15.50 10.90 25.66
N PRO A 443 15.73 9.95 24.74
CA PRO A 443 17.06 9.74 24.17
C PRO A 443 17.57 10.96 23.37
N MET A 444 16.65 11.77 22.84
CA MET A 444 17.02 13.03 22.18
C MET A 444 17.44 14.10 23.20
N ALA A 445 16.73 14.18 24.33
CA ALA A 445 17.10 15.05 25.45
C ALA A 445 18.49 14.67 25.99
N ASP A 446 18.75 13.39 26.23
CA ASP A 446 20.03 12.90 26.76
C ASP A 446 21.21 13.23 25.85
N ARG A 447 21.05 13.09 24.52
CA ARG A 447 22.09 13.48 23.55
C ARG A 447 22.33 15.00 23.55
N ILE A 448 21.27 15.79 23.59
CA ILE A 448 21.36 17.25 23.64
C ILE A 448 22.03 17.69 24.95
N PHE A 449 21.69 17.06 26.08
CA PHE A 449 22.29 17.36 27.38
C PHE A 449 23.76 16.93 27.46
N ALA A 450 24.13 15.83 26.81
CA ALA A 450 25.52 15.38 26.69
C ALA A 450 26.38 16.36 25.87
N GLU A 451 25.85 16.93 24.79
CA GLU A 451 26.57 17.91 23.95
C GLU A 451 26.68 19.30 24.60
N ILE A 452 25.74 19.70 25.46
CA ILE A 452 25.70 21.04 26.08
C ILE A 452 26.67 21.19 27.28
N GLY A 453 27.23 20.09 27.79
CA GLY A 453 28.29 20.09 28.81
C GLY A 453 27.85 20.46 30.24
N HIS A 454 28.61 19.98 31.24
CA HIS A 454 28.30 20.02 32.69
C HIS A 454 28.22 21.42 33.36
N GLY A 455 28.30 22.54 32.61
CA GLY A 455 28.45 23.90 33.15
C GLY A 455 27.18 24.77 33.22
N ARG A 456 26.04 24.34 32.67
CA ARG A 456 24.75 25.06 32.77
C ARG A 456 23.78 24.34 33.71
N PRO A 457 22.85 25.06 34.37
CA PRO A 457 21.84 24.42 35.22
C PRO A 457 20.99 23.48 34.37
N GLN A 458 21.25 22.18 34.51
CA GLN A 458 20.62 21.12 33.71
C GLN A 458 19.09 21.17 33.79
N GLY A 459 18.54 21.66 34.90
CA GLY A 459 17.09 21.83 35.10
C GLY A 459 16.42 22.89 34.23
N ALA A 460 17.12 23.97 33.83
CA ALA A 460 16.50 24.99 32.97
C ALA A 460 16.42 24.53 31.51
N VAL A 461 17.48 23.87 31.02
CA VAL A 461 17.53 23.33 29.66
C VAL A 461 16.54 22.17 29.51
N SER A 462 16.38 21.33 30.53
CA SER A 462 15.38 20.27 30.52
C SER A 462 13.95 20.83 30.48
N VAL A 463 13.64 21.85 31.28
CA VAL A 463 12.32 22.49 31.26
C VAL A 463 12.02 23.11 29.89
N ILE A 464 13.00 23.78 29.27
CA ILE A 464 12.84 24.38 27.93
C ILE A 464 12.59 23.28 26.87
N PHE A 465 13.36 22.19 26.90
CA PHE A 465 13.19 21.08 25.95
C PHE A 465 11.81 20.42 26.07
N TRP A 466 11.37 20.11 27.29
CA TRP A 466 10.05 19.51 27.53
C TRP A 466 8.91 20.46 27.22
N LEU A 467 9.11 21.77 27.42
CA LEU A 467 8.15 22.79 27.01
C LEU A 467 8.05 22.83 25.48
N ALA A 468 9.17 22.85 24.75
CA ALA A 468 9.18 22.80 23.29
C ALA A 468 8.50 21.52 22.75
N CYS A 469 8.82 20.35 23.32
CA CYS A 469 8.17 19.08 22.98
C CYS A 469 6.66 19.15 23.25
N GLY A 470 6.25 19.70 24.40
CA GLY A 470 4.85 19.89 24.76
C GLY A 470 4.10 20.77 23.74
N VAL A 471 4.71 21.85 23.26
CA VAL A 471 4.11 22.70 22.22
C VAL A 471 3.87 21.93 20.92
N VAL A 472 4.84 21.09 20.52
CA VAL A 472 4.71 20.25 19.33
C VAL A 472 3.60 19.20 19.51
N LEU A 473 3.44 18.64 20.71
CA LEU A 473 2.40 17.65 21.06
C LEU A 473 0.98 18.22 21.12
N LEU A 474 0.83 19.50 21.47
CA LEU A 474 -0.47 20.13 21.61
C LEU A 474 -1.29 20.04 20.31
N GLY A 475 -0.68 20.22 19.14
CA GLY A 475 -1.37 20.16 17.85
C GLY A 475 -2.12 18.84 17.62
N PRO A 476 -1.43 17.69 17.62
CA PRO A 476 -2.09 16.39 17.46
C PRO A 476 -2.99 16.01 18.63
N LEU A 477 -2.68 16.38 19.88
CA LEU A 477 -3.57 16.09 21.02
C LEU A 477 -4.94 16.78 20.87
N ILE A 478 -4.95 18.03 20.39
CA ILE A 478 -6.18 18.75 20.07
C ILE A 478 -6.93 18.04 18.92
N ALA A 479 -6.23 17.53 17.93
CA ALA A 479 -6.83 16.83 16.81
C ALA A 479 -7.48 15.50 17.24
N ILE A 480 -6.80 14.72 18.08
CA ILE A 480 -7.34 13.48 18.68
C ILE A 480 -8.63 13.80 19.43
N TRP A 481 -8.60 14.82 20.29
CA TRP A 481 -9.75 15.25 21.08
C TRP A 481 -10.92 15.70 20.18
N ARG A 482 -10.64 16.52 19.16
CA ARG A 482 -11.65 16.98 18.20
C ARG A 482 -12.31 15.80 17.48
N ASN A 483 -11.51 14.92 16.90
CA ASN A 483 -12.00 13.79 16.10
C ASN A 483 -12.80 12.80 16.96
N THR A 484 -12.35 12.57 18.20
CA THR A 484 -13.07 11.76 19.18
C THR A 484 -14.38 12.42 19.60
N GLY A 485 -14.39 13.75 19.78
CA GLY A 485 -15.60 14.51 20.08
C GLY A 485 -16.66 14.38 18.98
N VAL A 486 -16.26 14.41 17.71
CA VAL A 486 -17.24 14.23 16.62
C VAL A 486 -17.68 12.77 16.46
N LEU A 487 -16.82 11.79 16.77
CA LEU A 487 -17.24 10.38 16.85
C LEU A 487 -18.26 10.17 17.97
N ALA A 488 -18.02 10.76 19.15
CA ALA A 488 -18.95 10.71 20.28
C ALA A 488 -20.32 11.28 19.91
N MET A 489 -20.34 12.43 19.22
CA MET A 489 -21.58 13.03 18.70
C MET A 489 -22.30 12.10 17.70
N LEU A 490 -21.59 11.55 16.72
CA LEU A 490 -22.17 10.66 15.71
C LEU A 490 -22.76 9.37 16.32
N TYR A 491 -22.07 8.76 17.28
CA TYR A 491 -22.54 7.57 17.98
C TYR A 491 -23.70 7.88 18.92
N ALA A 492 -23.66 9.00 19.63
CA ALA A 492 -24.74 9.41 20.51
C ALA A 492 -26.05 9.69 19.74
N GLN A 493 -25.95 10.27 18.54
CA GLN A 493 -27.10 10.48 17.66
C GLN A 493 -27.61 9.17 17.04
N ALA A 494 -26.73 8.22 16.72
CA ALA A 494 -27.11 6.93 16.16
C ALA A 494 -27.78 5.98 17.17
N ALA A 495 -27.42 6.08 18.45
CA ALA A 495 -27.89 5.20 19.50
C ALA A 495 -29.29 5.54 20.05
N VAL A 496 -29.82 6.73 19.76
CA VAL A 496 -31.10 7.22 20.31
C VAL A 496 -32.16 7.33 19.21
N LEU A 497 -32.95 6.26 19.03
CA LEU A 497 -33.91 6.08 17.93
C LEU A 497 -35.32 6.73 18.14
N GLU A 498 -35.58 7.46 19.23
CA GLU A 498 -36.93 8.00 19.55
C GLU A 498 -37.02 9.52 19.77
N GLU A 499 -38.02 10.17 19.15
CA GLU A 499 -38.13 11.61 18.86
C GLU A 499 -38.43 12.56 20.05
N SER A 500 -39.04 12.11 21.16
CA SER A 500 -39.68 13.07 22.11
C SER A 500 -38.84 13.49 23.33
N ARG A 501 -37.77 12.76 23.68
CA ARG A 501 -36.81 13.11 24.78
C ARG A 501 -35.35 13.13 24.30
N GLN A 502 -35.16 13.34 23.00
CA GLN A 502 -33.99 12.95 22.20
C GLN A 502 -32.73 13.77 22.48
N SER A 503 -32.85 15.10 22.67
CA SER A 503 -31.67 16.00 22.77
C SER A 503 -30.89 15.83 24.08
N TYR A 504 -31.57 15.64 25.21
CA TYR A 504 -30.92 15.56 26.52
C TYR A 504 -30.16 14.23 26.73
N ARG A 505 -30.75 13.10 26.30
CA ARG A 505 -30.12 11.76 26.43
C ARG A 505 -28.94 11.58 25.47
N ALA A 506 -29.04 12.11 24.24
CA ALA A 506 -27.91 12.12 23.31
C ALA A 506 -26.76 12.97 23.84
N ALA A 507 -27.03 14.16 24.41
CA ALA A 507 -25.99 15.00 25.01
C ALA A 507 -25.32 14.35 26.23
N LEU A 508 -26.08 13.65 27.08
CA LEU A 508 -25.53 12.87 28.20
C LEU A 508 -24.63 11.73 27.72
N LEU A 509 -25.06 10.97 26.71
CA LEU A 509 -24.29 9.87 26.13
C LEU A 509 -23.02 10.38 25.44
N GLU A 510 -23.11 11.49 24.70
CA GLU A 510 -21.96 12.15 24.09
C GLU A 510 -20.93 12.57 25.14
N ASN A 511 -21.38 13.22 26.23
CA ASN A 511 -20.49 13.64 27.31
C ASN A 511 -19.88 12.46 28.06
N LEU A 512 -20.61 11.36 28.24
CA LEU A 512 -20.09 10.12 28.82
C LEU A 512 -19.00 9.51 27.93
N ILE A 513 -19.22 9.41 26.62
CA ILE A 513 -18.21 8.91 25.67
C ILE A 513 -16.97 9.80 25.68
N LYS A 514 -17.13 11.13 25.69
CA LYS A 514 -16.01 12.08 25.79
C LYS A 514 -15.24 11.93 27.11
N LEU A 515 -15.94 11.74 28.24
CA LEU A 515 -15.31 11.51 29.55
C LEU A 515 -14.46 10.24 29.54
N VAL A 516 -15.02 9.13 29.06
CA VAL A 516 -14.30 7.85 28.94
C VAL A 516 -13.08 8.01 28.02
N ALA A 517 -13.24 8.67 26.87
CA ALA A 517 -12.13 8.95 25.97
C ALA A 517 -11.05 9.84 26.60
N ALA A 518 -11.42 10.82 27.43
CA ALA A 518 -10.47 11.66 28.16
C ALA A 518 -9.64 10.85 29.15
N VAL A 519 -10.30 9.96 29.90
CA VAL A 519 -9.62 9.06 30.85
C VAL A 519 -8.66 8.13 30.13
N ILE A 520 -9.08 7.54 29.00
CA ILE A 520 -8.21 6.70 28.16
C ILE A 520 -7.01 7.50 27.65
N LEU A 521 -7.23 8.70 27.10
CA LEU A 521 -6.16 9.55 26.57
C LEU A 521 -5.17 9.98 27.67
N ALA A 522 -5.67 10.33 28.87
CA ALA A 522 -4.85 10.71 30.01
C ALA A 522 -4.03 9.52 30.54
N GLY A 523 -4.64 8.34 30.68
CA GLY A 523 -3.94 7.12 31.06
C GLY A 523 -2.89 6.70 30.04
N TRP A 524 -3.18 6.87 28.75
CA TRP A 524 -2.25 6.63 27.67
C TRP A 524 -1.06 7.60 27.68
N LEU A 525 -1.30 8.90 27.86
CA LEU A 525 -0.23 9.90 28.02
C LEU A 525 0.64 9.62 29.24
N TRP A 526 0.03 9.20 30.35
CA TRP A 526 0.75 8.85 31.57
C TRP A 526 1.65 7.62 31.38
N LEU A 527 1.17 6.59 30.65
CA LEU A 527 1.92 5.36 30.37
C LEU A 527 3.19 5.61 29.55
N PHE A 528 3.11 6.53 28.57
CA PHE A 528 4.21 6.84 27.65
C PHE A 528 5.02 8.08 28.05
N TRP A 529 4.71 8.70 29.19
CA TRP A 529 5.46 9.85 29.65
C TRP A 529 6.87 9.44 30.11
N PRO A 530 7.94 9.97 29.48
CA PRO A 530 9.30 9.52 29.75
C PRO A 530 9.88 10.04 31.07
N VAL A 531 9.40 11.18 31.58
CA VAL A 531 10.08 11.88 32.68
C VAL A 531 9.67 11.37 34.06
N ARG A 532 10.65 10.88 34.83
CA ARG A 532 10.54 10.77 36.29
C ARG A 532 10.91 12.11 36.93
N PHE A 533 9.92 12.97 37.14
CA PHE A 533 10.17 14.28 37.76
C PHE A 533 10.62 14.11 39.21
N THR A 534 11.66 14.85 39.60
CA THR A 534 12.15 14.90 40.99
C THR A 534 11.20 15.63 41.94
N SER A 535 10.28 16.45 41.40
CA SER A 535 9.28 17.21 42.14
C SER A 535 7.93 17.19 41.41
N ILE A 536 6.85 17.00 42.18
CA ILE A 536 5.47 16.91 41.67
C ILE A 536 4.96 18.23 41.07
N TRP A 537 5.56 19.36 41.40
CA TRP A 537 5.14 20.69 40.96
C TRP A 537 5.59 21.05 39.54
N VAL A 538 6.71 20.47 39.08
CA VAL A 538 7.26 20.71 37.74
C VAL A 538 6.26 20.31 36.63
N PRO A 539 5.65 19.10 36.64
CA PRO A 539 4.65 18.76 35.63
C PRO A 539 3.37 19.59 35.75
N VAL A 540 2.97 20.02 36.95
CA VAL A 540 1.78 20.86 37.15
C VAL A 540 1.95 22.23 36.51
N VAL A 541 3.09 22.88 36.74
CA VAL A 541 3.41 24.18 36.13
C VAL A 541 3.54 24.05 34.61
N LEU A 542 4.22 23.00 34.12
CA LEU A 542 4.35 22.73 32.69
C LEU A 542 2.99 22.51 32.02
N ALA A 543 2.11 21.70 32.64
CA ALA A 543 0.75 21.47 32.18
C ALA A 543 -0.08 22.77 32.18
N GLY A 544 0.07 23.63 33.18
CA GLY A 544 -0.56 24.94 33.24
C GLY A 544 -0.13 25.85 32.08
N ILE A 545 1.18 25.93 31.78
CA ILE A 545 1.72 26.71 30.66
C ILE A 545 1.21 26.16 29.32
N LEU A 546 1.24 24.83 29.13
CA LEU A 546 0.73 24.19 27.92
C LEU A 546 -0.78 24.37 27.75
N GLY A 547 -1.55 24.35 28.85
CA GLY A 547 -2.98 24.63 28.83
C GLY A 547 -3.31 26.05 28.39
N ILE A 548 -2.59 27.05 28.92
CA ILE A 548 -2.72 28.45 28.50
C ILE A 548 -2.36 28.61 27.02
N MET A 549 -1.26 27.99 26.59
CA MET A 549 -0.83 27.97 25.17
C MET A 549 -1.89 27.33 24.26
N ALA A 550 -2.50 26.22 24.69
CA ALA A 550 -3.57 25.55 23.96
C ALA A 550 -4.78 26.46 23.77
N ILE A 551 -5.18 27.21 24.81
CA ILE A 551 -6.30 28.16 24.76
C ILE A 551 -5.99 29.34 23.82
N LEU A 552 -4.81 29.95 23.97
CA LEU A 552 -4.41 31.13 23.18
C LEU A 552 -4.24 30.81 21.69
N PHE A 553 -3.64 29.65 21.37
CA PHE A 553 -3.34 29.26 20.00
C PHE A 553 -4.33 28.26 19.40
N TRP A 554 -5.44 27.95 20.07
CA TRP A 554 -6.44 26.96 19.65
C TRP A 554 -6.83 27.11 18.17
N ARG A 555 -7.21 28.33 17.76
CA ARG A 555 -7.62 28.63 16.38
C ARG A 555 -6.48 28.49 15.38
N LYS A 556 -5.26 28.88 15.76
CA LYS A 556 -4.08 28.83 14.88
C LYS A 556 -3.57 27.41 14.73
N MET A 557 -3.55 26.61 15.80
CA MET A 557 -3.17 25.19 15.75
C MET A 557 -4.15 24.36 14.94
N ILE A 558 -5.47 24.64 15.03
CA ILE A 558 -6.47 24.02 14.15
C ILE A 558 -6.16 24.31 12.68
N PHE A 559 -5.73 25.53 12.35
CA PHE A 559 -5.33 25.88 11.00
C PHE A 559 -4.05 25.16 10.54
N TRP A 560 -3.01 25.10 11.37
CA TRP A 560 -1.78 24.37 11.03
C TRP A 560 -2.04 22.87 10.86
N HIS A 561 -2.88 22.31 11.71
CA HIS A 561 -3.28 20.92 11.64
C HIS A 561 -4.15 20.64 10.40
N SER A 562 -5.13 21.48 10.08
CA SER A 562 -5.95 21.30 8.86
C SER A 562 -5.12 21.44 7.58
N VAL A 563 -4.05 22.24 7.60
CA VAL A 563 -3.06 22.31 6.52
C VAL A 563 -2.23 21.04 6.42
N MET A 564 -1.75 20.48 7.53
CA MET A 564 -1.02 19.19 7.53
C MET A 564 -1.91 18.01 7.13
N GLU A 565 -3.11 17.93 7.70
CA GLU A 565 -4.15 16.95 7.39
C GLU A 565 -4.51 17.02 5.90
N GLY A 566 -4.81 18.22 5.40
CA GLY A 566 -5.06 18.45 3.98
C GLY A 566 -3.87 18.07 3.07
N ARG A 567 -2.64 18.06 3.58
CA ARG A 567 -1.44 17.62 2.83
C ARG A 567 -1.22 16.12 2.89
N LEU A 568 -1.49 15.48 4.03
CA LEU A 568 -1.48 14.03 4.17
C LEU A 568 -2.55 13.42 3.28
N TYR A 569 -3.76 13.98 3.30
CA TYR A 569 -4.84 13.59 2.39
C TYR A 569 -4.47 13.87 0.92
N ARG A 570 -3.84 15.00 0.58
CA ARG A 570 -3.34 15.26 -0.78
C ARG A 570 -2.16 14.38 -1.22
N ALA A 571 -1.42 13.80 -0.28
CA ALA A 571 -0.33 12.85 -0.57
C ALA A 571 -0.84 11.41 -0.69
N LEU A 572 -1.96 11.10 -0.01
CA LEU A 572 -2.66 9.82 -0.07
C LEU A 572 -3.68 9.76 -1.22
N GLU A 573 -4.32 10.87 -1.58
CA GLU A 573 -5.09 11.03 -2.81
C GLU A 573 -4.10 11.21 -3.96
N SER A 574 -3.99 10.20 -4.83
CA SER A 574 -3.18 10.29 -6.05
C SER A 574 -3.66 11.46 -6.91
N GLY A 575 -2.77 11.98 -7.77
CA GLY A 575 -3.11 13.00 -8.76
C GLY A 575 -4.33 12.64 -9.65
N GLU A 576 -4.71 11.36 -9.69
CA GLU A 576 -5.89 10.84 -10.40
C GLU A 576 -7.18 11.13 -9.66
N ALA A 577 -7.31 10.85 -8.35
CA ALA A 577 -8.53 11.13 -7.59
C ALA A 577 -8.91 12.63 -7.60
N ARG A 578 -7.89 13.48 -7.71
CA ARG A 578 -8.05 14.93 -7.88
C ARG A 578 -8.61 15.31 -9.26
N LYS A 579 -8.19 14.62 -10.33
CA LYS A 579 -8.82 14.75 -11.65
C LYS A 579 -10.25 14.20 -11.61
N THR A 580 -10.46 13.05 -10.95
CA THR A 580 -11.77 12.39 -10.88
C THR A 580 -12.83 13.22 -10.18
N LYS A 581 -12.45 13.89 -9.09
CA LYS A 581 -13.35 14.74 -8.30
C LYS A 581 -13.60 16.10 -8.96
N ALA A 582 -12.57 16.71 -9.55
CA ALA A 582 -12.68 17.99 -10.25
C ALA A 582 -13.58 17.92 -11.50
N TRP A 583 -13.57 16.80 -12.24
CA TRP A 583 -14.49 16.64 -13.37
C TRP A 583 -15.93 16.31 -12.93
N ARG A 584 -16.13 15.52 -11.86
CA ARG A 584 -17.47 15.23 -11.33
C ARG A 584 -18.17 16.49 -10.83
N GLU A 585 -17.43 17.40 -10.19
CA GLU A 585 -17.93 18.71 -9.76
C GLU A 585 -18.26 19.61 -10.97
N LYS A 586 -17.41 19.65 -12.01
CA LYS A 586 -17.69 20.39 -13.26
C LYS A 586 -18.86 19.84 -14.09
N ALA A 587 -19.07 18.52 -14.13
CA ALA A 587 -20.20 17.92 -14.86
C ALA A 587 -21.53 18.11 -14.10
N ALA A 588 -21.49 18.12 -12.77
CA ALA A 588 -22.65 18.40 -11.91
C ALA A 588 -23.16 19.84 -12.06
N GLU A 589 -22.30 20.82 -12.38
CA GLU A 589 -22.69 22.21 -12.70
C GLU A 589 -23.55 22.34 -13.98
N TRP A 590 -23.62 21.28 -14.80
CA TRP A 590 -24.37 21.25 -16.07
C TRP A 590 -25.54 20.25 -16.06
N ASN A 591 -25.88 19.72 -14.88
CA ASN A 591 -26.93 18.70 -14.71
C ASN A 591 -26.71 17.43 -15.58
N VAL A 592 -25.46 17.17 -16.00
CA VAL A 592 -25.08 16.02 -16.82
C VAL A 592 -24.56 14.91 -15.92
N THR A 593 -25.25 13.77 -15.93
CA THR A 593 -24.85 12.57 -15.20
C THR A 593 -24.24 11.56 -16.17
N ILE A 594 -23.29 10.77 -15.68
CA ILE A 594 -22.70 9.66 -16.42
C ILE A 594 -23.03 8.38 -15.66
N GLY A 595 -23.53 7.37 -16.37
CA GLY A 595 -23.88 6.09 -15.78
C GLY A 595 -23.36 4.94 -16.62
N ILE A 596 -22.84 3.92 -15.96
CA ILE A 596 -22.38 2.68 -16.60
C ILE A 596 -23.58 1.73 -16.76
N CYS A 597 -23.69 1.06 -17.91
CA CYS A 597 -24.64 -0.01 -18.16
C CYS A 597 -23.90 -1.19 -18.80
N VAL A 598 -23.85 -2.33 -18.11
CA VAL A 598 -23.27 -3.56 -18.68
C VAL A 598 -24.37 -4.27 -19.47
N LEU A 599 -24.11 -4.58 -20.75
CA LEU A 599 -25.09 -5.27 -21.59
C LEU A 599 -25.15 -6.76 -21.19
N PRO A 600 -26.28 -7.28 -20.70
CA PRO A 600 -26.35 -8.68 -20.27
C PRO A 600 -26.32 -9.67 -21.45
N ASP A 601 -25.89 -10.92 -21.17
CA ASP A 601 -25.74 -12.02 -22.15
C ASP A 601 -27.02 -12.31 -22.95
N ASN A 602 -28.19 -12.02 -22.37
CA ASN A 602 -29.51 -12.26 -22.95
C ASN A 602 -30.18 -11.00 -23.51
N SER A 603 -29.47 -9.88 -23.65
CA SER A 603 -30.07 -8.63 -24.13
C SER A 603 -30.52 -8.78 -25.60
N PRO A 604 -31.78 -8.46 -25.93
CA PRO A 604 -32.27 -8.47 -27.33
C PRO A 604 -31.62 -7.37 -28.19
N HIS A 605 -30.80 -6.53 -27.57
CA HIS A 605 -30.07 -5.42 -28.18
C HIS A 605 -28.62 -5.78 -28.55
N GLY A 606 -28.12 -6.94 -28.14
CA GLY A 606 -26.81 -7.45 -28.57
C GLY A 606 -26.75 -7.68 -30.09
N GLY A 607 -25.65 -7.26 -30.71
CA GLY A 607 -25.40 -7.35 -32.16
C GLY A 607 -25.99 -6.21 -32.99
N ARG A 608 -26.72 -5.25 -32.39
CA ARG A 608 -27.25 -4.08 -33.09
C ARG A 608 -26.25 -2.93 -33.12
N SER A 609 -26.28 -2.12 -34.18
CA SER A 609 -25.47 -0.90 -34.24
C SER A 609 -26.03 0.20 -33.34
N ILE A 610 -25.17 1.12 -32.90
CA ILE A 610 -25.58 2.28 -32.09
C ILE A 610 -26.65 3.12 -32.81
N ALA A 611 -26.57 3.23 -34.13
CA ALA A 611 -27.58 3.88 -34.96
C ALA A 611 -28.96 3.19 -34.84
N ASP A 612 -28.98 1.85 -34.88
CA ASP A 612 -30.22 1.05 -34.80
C ASP A 612 -30.88 1.13 -33.42
N LEU A 613 -30.07 1.33 -32.36
CA LEU A 613 -30.59 1.51 -31.01
C LEU A 613 -31.29 2.85 -30.84
N ALA A 614 -30.85 3.88 -31.58
CA ALA A 614 -31.40 5.24 -31.55
C ALA A 614 -31.57 5.82 -30.13
N LEU A 615 -30.67 5.47 -29.20
CA LEU A 615 -30.72 5.83 -27.77
C LEU A 615 -30.83 7.35 -27.56
N ARG A 616 -30.16 8.13 -28.41
CA ARG A 616 -30.16 9.60 -28.36
C ARG A 616 -31.54 10.18 -28.67
N THR A 617 -32.24 9.62 -29.65
CA THR A 617 -33.56 10.09 -30.08
C THR A 617 -34.68 9.54 -29.19
N ARG A 618 -34.54 8.29 -28.73
CA ARG A 618 -35.58 7.59 -27.96
C ARG A 618 -35.55 7.88 -26.47
N LEU A 619 -34.37 7.89 -25.87
CA LEU A 619 -34.19 7.96 -24.41
C LEU A 619 -33.35 9.18 -23.98
N ARG A 620 -33.04 10.08 -24.91
CA ARG A 620 -32.21 11.28 -24.67
C ARG A 620 -30.87 10.96 -23.99
N CYS A 621 -30.33 9.76 -24.25
CA CYS A 621 -29.04 9.28 -23.74
C CYS A 621 -28.06 9.05 -24.88
N ALA A 622 -26.78 9.40 -24.68
CA ALA A 622 -25.71 9.12 -25.62
C ALA A 622 -24.76 8.05 -25.05
N ILE A 623 -24.25 7.16 -25.90
CA ILE A 623 -23.14 6.28 -25.55
C ILE A 623 -21.84 7.06 -25.76
N LEU A 624 -21.10 7.28 -24.68
CA LEU A 624 -19.86 8.05 -24.64
C LEU A 624 -18.65 7.16 -24.93
N ALA A 625 -18.67 5.95 -24.38
CA ALA A 625 -17.63 4.95 -24.58
C ALA A 625 -18.22 3.54 -24.45
N ILE A 626 -17.54 2.59 -25.08
CA ILE A 626 -17.79 1.16 -24.92
C ILE A 626 -16.49 0.54 -24.42
N GLU A 627 -16.50 -0.03 -23.22
CA GLU A 627 -15.40 -0.88 -22.78
C GLU A 627 -15.73 -2.33 -23.14
N ARG A 628 -14.89 -2.90 -24.01
CA ARG A 628 -15.02 -4.29 -24.46
C ARG A 628 -13.78 -5.05 -24.05
N GLN A 629 -13.93 -5.95 -23.09
CA GLN A 629 -12.83 -6.84 -22.65
C GLN A 629 -11.55 -6.07 -22.27
N GLY A 630 -11.70 -4.90 -21.63
CA GLY A 630 -10.59 -4.03 -21.24
C GLY A 630 -10.07 -3.09 -22.34
N PHE A 631 -10.65 -3.12 -23.55
CA PHE A 631 -10.38 -2.14 -24.61
C PHE A 631 -11.46 -1.07 -24.63
N LEU A 632 -11.07 0.18 -24.38
CA LEU A 632 -11.96 1.33 -24.37
C LEU A 632 -12.12 1.90 -25.79
N ILE A 633 -13.33 1.84 -26.32
CA ILE A 633 -13.72 2.47 -27.58
C ILE A 633 -14.40 3.80 -27.24
N MET A 634 -13.67 4.89 -27.43
CA MET A 634 -14.14 6.26 -27.17
C MET A 634 -14.93 6.81 -28.36
N ASN A 635 -16.04 7.50 -28.08
CA ASN A 635 -16.91 8.12 -29.09
C ASN A 635 -17.22 7.16 -30.26
N PRO A 636 -17.82 6.00 -29.98
CA PRO A 636 -18.03 4.97 -30.98
C PRO A 636 -18.91 5.50 -32.13
N ALA A 637 -18.47 5.26 -33.37
CA ALA A 637 -19.22 5.67 -34.55
C ALA A 637 -20.59 4.99 -34.60
N ALA A 638 -21.57 5.62 -35.27
CA ALA A 638 -22.95 5.16 -35.27
C ALA A 638 -23.14 3.74 -35.83
N ASN A 639 -22.21 3.26 -36.66
CA ASN A 639 -22.21 1.91 -37.24
C ASN A 639 -21.60 0.83 -36.31
N VAL A 640 -21.02 1.20 -35.16
CA VAL A 640 -20.42 0.24 -34.24
C VAL A 640 -21.52 -0.59 -33.57
N ALA A 641 -21.39 -1.92 -33.59
CA ALA A 641 -22.29 -2.83 -32.91
C ALA A 641 -21.91 -3.02 -31.43
N ILE A 642 -22.93 -3.07 -30.57
CA ILE A 642 -22.79 -3.46 -29.16
C ILE A 642 -22.90 -4.97 -29.03
N TYR A 643 -22.10 -5.58 -28.16
CA TYR A 643 -22.12 -7.01 -27.88
C TYR A 643 -22.44 -7.28 -26.41
N PRO A 644 -22.89 -8.50 -26.07
CA PRO A 644 -23.06 -8.86 -24.68
C PRO A 644 -21.74 -8.75 -23.90
N GLN A 645 -21.82 -8.36 -22.63
CA GLN A 645 -20.71 -8.00 -21.74
C GLN A 645 -19.97 -6.69 -22.10
N ASP A 646 -20.42 -5.93 -23.10
CA ASP A 646 -19.92 -4.57 -23.30
C ASP A 646 -20.35 -3.68 -22.12
N GLU A 647 -19.41 -2.94 -21.53
CA GLU A 647 -19.74 -1.89 -20.56
C GLU A 647 -19.95 -0.56 -21.32
N LEU A 648 -21.20 -0.10 -21.33
CA LEU A 648 -21.61 1.11 -22.01
C LEU A 648 -21.58 2.28 -21.04
N LEU A 649 -20.78 3.29 -21.35
CA LEU A 649 -20.77 4.54 -20.61
C LEU A 649 -21.82 5.48 -21.20
N LEU A 650 -22.91 5.72 -20.46
CA LEU A 650 -24.05 6.51 -20.89
C LEU A 650 -23.96 7.94 -20.33
N LEU A 651 -24.28 8.93 -21.16
CA LEU A 651 -24.38 10.34 -20.78
C LEU A 651 -25.82 10.84 -20.94
N GLY A 652 -26.35 11.48 -19.90
CA GLY A 652 -27.72 11.99 -19.84
C GLY A 652 -28.12 12.50 -18.45
N SER A 653 -29.40 12.83 -18.24
CA SER A 653 -29.92 13.07 -16.88
C SER A 653 -30.01 11.74 -16.11
N SER A 654 -30.02 11.79 -14.78
CA SER A 654 -30.15 10.60 -13.92
C SER A 654 -31.37 9.74 -14.27
N GLU A 655 -32.48 10.38 -14.63
CA GLU A 655 -33.74 9.72 -15.02
C GLU A 655 -33.63 9.04 -16.38
N ASN A 656 -33.03 9.71 -17.37
CA ASN A 656 -32.81 9.16 -18.70
C ASN A 656 -31.85 7.96 -18.67
N ILE A 657 -30.81 8.02 -17.83
CA ILE A 657 -29.85 6.92 -17.66
C ILE A 657 -30.51 5.72 -16.98
N ALA A 658 -31.39 5.94 -15.99
CA ALA A 658 -32.15 4.87 -15.37
C ALA A 658 -33.06 4.19 -16.39
N ALA A 659 -33.78 4.96 -17.21
CA ALA A 659 -34.62 4.44 -18.29
C ALA A 659 -33.80 3.71 -19.38
N ALA A 660 -32.62 4.23 -19.74
CA ALA A 660 -31.71 3.58 -20.69
C ALA A 660 -31.14 2.27 -20.15
N ARG A 661 -30.81 2.21 -18.85
CA ARG A 661 -30.39 0.97 -18.19
C ARG A 661 -31.51 -0.05 -18.23
N GLU A 662 -32.71 0.29 -17.75
CA GLU A 662 -33.85 -0.62 -17.73
C GLU A 662 -34.20 -1.14 -19.13
N TRP A 663 -34.06 -0.30 -20.15
CA TRP A 663 -34.29 -0.69 -21.54
C TRP A 663 -33.20 -1.61 -22.11
N LEU A 664 -31.93 -1.37 -21.78
CA LEU A 664 -30.79 -2.17 -22.25
C LEU A 664 -30.60 -3.48 -21.46
N SER A 665 -31.02 -3.49 -20.18
CA SER A 665 -30.92 -4.62 -19.26
C SER A 665 -32.30 -5.08 -18.81
N SER A 666 -32.79 -6.19 -19.35
CA SER A 666 -33.85 -6.97 -18.70
C SER A 666 -33.27 -7.73 -17.49
N GLY A 667 -32.78 -7.02 -16.47
CA GLY A 667 -32.15 -7.59 -15.28
C GLY A 667 -31.46 -6.57 -14.37
N THR A 668 -31.48 -6.84 -13.06
CA THR A 668 -31.00 -5.98 -11.96
C THR A 668 -29.48 -5.69 -12.01
N PRO A 669 -29.03 -4.54 -11.47
CA PRO A 669 -27.66 -4.05 -11.65
C PRO A 669 -26.64 -4.77 -10.74
N PRO A 670 -25.38 -4.97 -11.17
CA PRO A 670 -24.28 -5.17 -10.25
C PRO A 670 -23.87 -3.85 -9.58
N PRO A 671 -23.32 -3.88 -8.36
CA PRO A 671 -22.78 -2.71 -7.68
C PRO A 671 -21.58 -2.15 -8.47
N SER A 672 -21.56 -0.83 -8.66
CA SER A 672 -20.46 -0.13 -9.31
C SER A 672 -19.25 -0.04 -8.37
N ASP A 673 -18.29 -0.95 -8.53
CA ASP A 673 -16.92 -0.75 -8.07
C ASP A 673 -16.11 -0.06 -9.18
N ASP A 674 -15.17 0.78 -8.74
CA ASP A 674 -14.31 1.64 -9.55
C ASP A 674 -13.69 0.96 -10.78
N THR A 675 -13.88 1.53 -11.98
CA THR A 675 -13.05 1.22 -13.17
C THR A 675 -12.69 2.43 -14.03
N HIS A 676 -11.61 2.22 -14.78
CA HIS A 676 -10.62 3.18 -15.28
C HIS A 676 -11.12 4.16 -16.35
N LEU A 677 -11.28 5.44 -15.99
CA LEU A 677 -11.41 6.55 -16.95
C LEU A 677 -10.35 7.61 -16.60
N ASP A 678 -9.08 7.26 -16.83
CA ASP A 678 -7.93 8.05 -16.37
C ASP A 678 -7.49 9.17 -17.37
N ASP A 679 -8.15 9.31 -18.54
CA ASP A 679 -7.72 10.25 -19.60
C ASP A 679 -8.77 11.24 -20.15
N ILE A 680 -10.03 11.19 -19.70
CA ILE A 680 -11.11 12.05 -20.26
C ILE A 680 -11.20 13.37 -19.49
N ASN A 681 -11.20 14.50 -20.19
CA ASN A 681 -11.40 15.83 -19.62
C ASN A 681 -12.73 16.44 -20.09
N PHE A 682 -13.36 17.25 -19.24
CA PHE A 682 -14.47 18.12 -19.58
C PHE A 682 -14.01 19.56 -19.49
N GLU A 683 -14.19 20.32 -20.56
CA GLU A 683 -13.88 21.74 -20.57
C GLU A 683 -15.03 22.53 -21.16
N THR A 684 -15.43 23.57 -20.42
CA THR A 684 -16.37 24.56 -20.93
C THR A 684 -15.59 25.55 -21.76
N ILE A 685 -15.90 25.61 -23.04
CA ILE A 685 -15.31 26.56 -23.98
C ILE A 685 -16.39 27.54 -24.40
N THR A 686 -16.11 28.83 -24.27
CA THR A 686 -16.99 29.88 -24.78
C THR A 686 -16.70 30.11 -26.25
N VAL A 687 -17.74 30.07 -27.09
CA VAL A 687 -17.60 30.30 -28.53
C VAL A 687 -17.25 31.77 -28.78
N PRO A 688 -16.10 32.07 -29.43
CA PRO A 688 -15.71 33.45 -29.73
C PRO A 688 -16.67 34.13 -30.71
N ASP A 689 -16.92 35.43 -30.51
CA ASP A 689 -17.82 36.23 -31.36
C ASP A 689 -17.37 36.32 -32.82
N ASN A 690 -16.08 36.11 -33.09
CA ASN A 690 -15.48 36.14 -34.42
C ASN A 690 -15.24 34.74 -35.02
N SER A 691 -15.84 33.69 -34.45
CA SER A 691 -15.60 32.32 -34.95
C SER A 691 -16.11 32.16 -36.39
N PRO A 692 -15.30 31.60 -37.33
CA PRO A 692 -15.73 31.34 -38.71
C PRO A 692 -16.77 30.20 -38.81
N ARG A 693 -17.14 29.60 -37.68
CA ARG A 693 -18.01 28.42 -37.58
C ARG A 693 -19.42 28.74 -37.08
N LEU A 694 -19.73 30.02 -36.84
CA LEU A 694 -21.04 30.49 -36.40
C LEU A 694 -22.15 30.23 -37.44
N GLY A 695 -23.37 29.95 -36.96
CA GLY A 695 -24.56 29.73 -37.80
C GLY A 695 -24.61 28.39 -38.53
N ARG A 696 -23.62 27.50 -38.33
CA ARG A 696 -23.60 26.13 -38.86
C ARG A 696 -24.16 25.14 -37.85
N THR A 697 -24.80 24.08 -38.33
CA THR A 697 -25.33 23.02 -37.46
C THR A 697 -24.22 22.10 -36.96
N LEU A 698 -24.42 21.48 -35.79
CA LEU A 698 -23.48 20.48 -35.24
C LEU A 698 -23.17 19.35 -36.23
N ARG A 699 -24.16 18.95 -37.06
CA ARG A 699 -23.99 17.98 -38.16
C ARG A 699 -23.05 18.48 -39.25
N GLN A 700 -23.18 19.74 -39.67
CA GLN A 700 -22.33 20.32 -40.71
C GLN A 700 -20.88 20.51 -40.23
N LEU A 701 -20.70 20.66 -38.92
CA LEU A 701 -19.39 20.89 -38.32
C LEU A 701 -18.61 19.60 -38.05
N GLY A 702 -19.27 18.44 -37.94
CA GLY A 702 -18.60 17.13 -37.89
C GLY A 702 -17.56 16.99 -36.77
N ILE A 703 -17.72 17.71 -35.66
CA ILE A 703 -16.68 17.92 -34.62
C ILE A 703 -16.18 16.59 -34.03
N ALA A 704 -17.11 15.64 -33.81
CA ALA A 704 -16.82 14.30 -33.32
C ALA A 704 -15.92 13.50 -34.28
N GLU A 705 -16.14 13.62 -35.59
CA GLU A 705 -15.41 12.89 -36.63
C GLU A 705 -14.07 13.56 -36.98
N GLN A 706 -14.01 14.89 -36.93
CA GLN A 706 -12.82 15.66 -37.31
C GLN A 706 -11.80 15.82 -36.17
N LEU A 707 -12.27 16.03 -34.93
CA LEU A 707 -11.42 16.41 -33.80
C LEU A 707 -11.45 15.38 -32.65
N GLY A 708 -12.35 14.39 -32.73
CA GLY A 708 -12.56 13.42 -31.66
C GLY A 708 -13.19 14.02 -30.39
N VAL A 709 -13.78 15.23 -30.50
CA VAL A 709 -14.42 15.95 -29.40
C VAL A 709 -15.93 15.84 -29.49
N GLN A 710 -16.59 15.50 -28.39
CA GLN A 710 -18.04 15.43 -28.31
C GLN A 710 -18.60 16.62 -27.52
N ILE A 711 -19.59 17.30 -28.10
CA ILE A 711 -20.33 18.35 -27.41
C ILE A 711 -21.41 17.70 -26.55
N SER A 712 -21.28 17.84 -25.23
CA SER A 712 -22.16 17.21 -24.25
C SER A 712 -23.31 18.12 -23.83
N ALA A 713 -23.11 19.44 -23.81
CA ALA A 713 -24.13 20.44 -23.52
C ALA A 713 -23.79 21.80 -24.14
N ILE A 714 -24.81 22.62 -24.41
CA ILE A 714 -24.68 24.02 -24.80
C ILE A 714 -25.53 24.86 -23.85
N ARG A 715 -24.97 25.92 -23.27
CA ARG A 715 -25.71 26.90 -22.47
C ARG A 715 -25.78 28.21 -23.22
N ARG A 716 -27.01 28.69 -23.47
CA ARG A 716 -27.33 29.91 -24.21
C ARG A 716 -28.25 30.79 -23.37
N ALA A 717 -27.86 32.03 -23.13
CA ALA A 717 -28.66 33.01 -22.37
C ALA A 717 -29.21 32.50 -21.01
N GLY A 718 -28.53 31.54 -20.36
CA GLY A 718 -28.93 30.94 -19.09
C GLY A 718 -29.76 29.65 -19.20
N GLU A 719 -30.19 29.23 -20.40
CA GLU A 719 -30.85 27.94 -20.64
C GLU A 719 -29.83 26.87 -21.05
N GLU A 720 -29.94 25.68 -20.45
CA GLU A 720 -29.04 24.55 -20.67
C GLU A 720 -29.67 23.50 -21.58
N HIS A 721 -29.04 23.29 -22.74
CA HIS A 721 -29.41 22.24 -23.68
C HIS A 721 -28.43 21.07 -23.53
N VAL A 722 -28.80 20.11 -22.68
CA VAL A 722 -28.04 18.86 -22.49
C VAL A 722 -28.24 17.95 -23.69
N ASN A 723 -27.13 17.46 -24.28
CA ASN A 723 -27.11 16.61 -25.47
C ASN A 723 -27.85 17.23 -26.67
N PRO A 724 -27.40 18.41 -27.16
CA PRO A 724 -28.08 19.16 -28.23
C PRO A 724 -28.24 18.31 -29.49
N PRO A 725 -29.36 18.41 -30.23
CA PRO A 725 -29.57 17.61 -31.43
C PRO A 725 -28.65 18.06 -32.58
N ALA A 726 -28.46 17.21 -33.59
CA ALA A 726 -27.45 17.44 -34.62
C ALA A 726 -27.74 18.64 -35.55
N ASP A 727 -28.98 19.13 -35.54
CA ASP A 727 -29.49 20.32 -36.23
C ASP A 727 -29.30 21.61 -35.43
N GLU A 728 -28.89 21.53 -34.16
CA GLU A 728 -28.61 22.72 -33.33
C GLU A 728 -27.45 23.53 -33.94
N THR A 729 -27.60 24.85 -33.98
CA THR A 729 -26.59 25.78 -34.53
C THR A 729 -25.74 26.39 -33.43
N LEU A 730 -24.42 26.52 -33.67
CA LEU A 730 -23.51 27.26 -32.79
C LEU A 730 -23.65 28.78 -32.98
N GLN A 731 -23.84 29.51 -31.88
CA GLN A 731 -24.00 30.96 -31.83
C GLN A 731 -22.88 31.62 -31.02
N ALA A 732 -22.68 32.93 -31.24
CA ALA A 732 -21.69 33.72 -30.54
C ALA A 732 -22.05 33.80 -29.04
N GLY A 733 -21.06 33.58 -28.17
CA GLY A 733 -21.27 33.58 -26.72
C GLY A 733 -21.89 32.30 -26.14
N ASP A 734 -22.15 31.27 -26.95
CA ASP A 734 -22.55 29.95 -26.45
C ASP A 734 -21.45 29.37 -25.55
N GLN A 735 -21.81 28.84 -24.38
CA GLN A 735 -20.90 28.04 -23.57
C GLN A 735 -21.08 26.57 -23.91
N VAL A 736 -20.05 25.96 -24.47
CA VAL A 736 -20.07 24.59 -24.98
C VAL A 736 -19.29 23.69 -24.03
N LEU A 737 -19.94 22.65 -23.50
CA LEU A 737 -19.29 21.62 -22.71
C LEU A 737 -18.70 20.57 -23.66
N ALA A 738 -17.38 20.65 -23.88
CA ALA A 738 -16.62 19.76 -24.73
C ALA A 738 -16.02 18.59 -23.93
N LEU A 739 -16.11 17.39 -24.50
CA LEU A 739 -15.55 16.16 -23.95
C LEU A 739 -14.53 15.54 -24.90
N GLY A 740 -13.33 15.25 -24.40
CA GLY A 740 -12.25 14.62 -25.16
C GLY A 740 -10.95 14.50 -24.36
N LEU A 741 -9.87 14.06 -25.01
CA LEU A 741 -8.52 14.09 -24.44
C LEU A 741 -8.02 15.54 -24.33
N PRO A 742 -7.12 15.89 -23.38
CA PRO A 742 -6.63 17.27 -23.22
C PRO A 742 -6.06 17.89 -24.50
N ARG A 743 -5.39 17.09 -25.35
CA ARG A 743 -4.89 17.55 -26.65
C ARG A 743 -6.02 17.82 -27.66
N GLN A 744 -7.09 17.03 -27.63
CA GLN A 744 -8.23 17.19 -28.53
C GLN A 744 -9.07 18.41 -28.15
N ILE A 745 -9.24 18.66 -26.85
CA ILE A 745 -9.97 19.83 -26.35
C ILE A 745 -9.21 21.13 -26.65
N SER A 746 -7.88 21.14 -26.47
CA SER A 746 -7.05 22.28 -26.87
C SER A 746 -7.18 22.54 -28.38
N ALA A 747 -7.04 21.49 -29.20
CA ALA A 747 -7.22 21.60 -30.65
C ALA A 747 -8.64 22.07 -31.05
N PHE A 748 -9.66 21.71 -30.28
CA PHE A 748 -11.04 22.18 -30.51
C PHE A 748 -11.22 23.66 -30.14
N SER A 749 -10.57 24.13 -29.07
CA SER A 749 -10.55 25.56 -28.72
C SER A 749 -9.89 26.39 -29.82
N ASP A 750 -8.73 25.95 -30.30
CA ASP A 750 -7.98 26.64 -31.38
C ASP A 750 -8.80 26.63 -32.69
N TRP A 751 -9.39 25.48 -33.03
CA TRP A 751 -10.26 25.32 -34.20
C TRP A 751 -11.51 26.20 -34.16
N LEU A 752 -12.09 26.45 -32.97
CA LEU A 752 -13.21 27.39 -32.80
C LEU A 752 -12.76 28.84 -32.99
N ALA A 753 -11.53 29.20 -32.61
CA ALA A 753 -10.96 30.53 -32.79
C ALA A 753 -10.53 30.81 -34.24
N GLY A 754 -10.33 29.77 -35.06
CA GLY A 754 -9.89 29.89 -36.45
C GLY A 754 -8.37 29.89 -36.62
N GLU A 755 -7.64 29.43 -35.60
CA GLU A 755 -6.19 29.15 -35.60
C GLU A 755 -5.92 27.68 -35.95
#